data_AF-A0A832JZI6-F1
#
_entry.id   AF-A0A832JZI6-F1
#
_cell.length_a   1.000
_cell.length_b   1.000
_cell.length_c   1.000
_cell.angle_alpha   90.00
_cell.angle_beta   90.00
_cell.angle_gamma   90.00
#
_symmetry.space_group_name_H-M   'P 1'
#
loop_
_entity.id
_entity.type
_entity.pdbx_description
1 polymer ?
#
loop_
_entity_poly.entity_id
_entity_poly.type
_entity_poly.pdbx_seq_one_letter_code
_entity_poly.pdbx_strand_id
1 'polypeptide(L)'
;MKDTSEILRELGYEFYSLEEPAEMPETSEFTFSDLLPALAHSGLEISSKRLFKHQYEAYHALSEGKNLILRSGTSSGKTEAWFAYAAKHGTKTLAVYPTLALSNDQILRLRRYCEALGLKAAIIDAPTRSKYAMEGGVRRLRRELADATLVITNPAFLLSEVKKIGGERPPLLREFLSSLDLMVVDDLDFYSPRSLAILMAMCRIIKAKLAPSLRFCFLTAMLENPEDLASFLTGINGRETVVVEGKPFHPKNVTYVVLGRDLRKVWEMIRGRRDEILRLGVGRDVVESLENYDLFLRNVYKVLETARAAGLDLEGLNPRPDPAELIARYADDDSVTVVFTRSIAKAEELRRRVAGIVGEDRVASHHHLVSKEVREVIERRARAGELKLIISPRTLSQGIDIGMIKRVVHLGLPETLREFLQKEGRKGRRESIERTESVIIPQSSWDYNLLRRGTDAFINWLSMVREKVILNPRNKYITLVEALFKATRPGGVRELSAEEAGLLSALGLMREYVLTPQGKRAWVKMNFYEFAPSIGVKRIRRRRDGSESYLEDISHVDLVERFQIGCIDYASDGMVTQHFRRPESGRLVTAIIVEDLSESVLRKYEALSLALEEYESVKRRWGEHASVYMDYSSGRLHTEVDCLVKPPEGFGIYVKLPNHIDWIMTSNRLDVFTVEGKTIVSPRRRVIPVPTPTNGVYTDYTYGTLVESDPGDDPSMLRLGMALTEIVMRRKLGVPFETIKYDVIVVGDRKFVSIHEPEAAGLVEGLDWLNLKRLVEGYEPDELDDYLLESINEMAYAALMSRGFDWGAAKFYACKVLEKLLLRERITLKLRLGEIQVPRPSRGLKLCSLALNYFDLDQSGSFAIYCLGVFDGERFRGSYGLKTPEGPDNAYIESSSILSSLIDEGFKILVYGADSFGSVVERLGMKSLKAKLVGASSMGIISDTAELVSA
;
A
#
# COMPACT_ATOMS: atom_id res chain seq x y z
N MET A 1 -31.47 26.38 10.96
CA MET A 1 -30.23 25.58 10.90
C MET A 1 -29.10 26.55 10.60
N LYS A 2 -28.12 26.72 11.49
CA LYS A 2 -27.00 27.64 11.24
C LYS A 2 -25.93 26.98 10.38
N ASP A 3 -25.40 27.72 9.43
CA ASP A 3 -24.25 27.32 8.61
C ASP A 3 -22.98 27.33 9.49
N THR A 4 -22.03 26.40 9.28
CA THR A 4 -20.75 26.42 10.02
C THR A 4 -20.04 27.77 9.89
N SER A 5 -20.11 28.42 8.73
CA SER A 5 -19.54 29.76 8.53
C SER A 5 -20.13 30.82 9.47
N GLU A 6 -21.43 30.77 9.74
CA GLU A 6 -22.10 31.67 10.70
C GLU A 6 -21.64 31.37 12.13
N ILE A 7 -21.56 30.09 12.50
CA ILE A 7 -21.11 29.66 13.83
C ILE A 7 -19.67 30.10 14.07
N LEU A 8 -18.78 29.91 13.09
CA LEU A 8 -17.38 30.32 13.19
C LEU A 8 -17.25 31.83 13.36
N ARG A 9 -18.00 32.64 12.59
CA ARG A 9 -18.02 34.10 12.73
C ARG A 9 -18.54 34.55 14.11
N GLU A 10 -19.60 33.92 14.63
CA GLU A 10 -20.14 34.20 15.97
C GLU A 10 -19.11 33.91 17.08
N LEU A 11 -18.30 32.87 16.91
CA LEU A 11 -17.23 32.51 17.84
C LEU A 11 -15.95 33.34 17.63
N GLY A 12 -15.88 34.15 16.58
CA GLY A 12 -14.73 35.00 16.24
C GLY A 12 -13.59 34.29 15.51
N TYR A 13 -13.88 33.14 14.88
CA TYR A 13 -12.91 32.39 14.08
C TYR A 13 -12.86 32.88 12.64
N GLU A 14 -11.64 33.05 12.14
CA GLU A 14 -11.35 33.15 10.72
C GLU A 14 -11.17 31.75 10.11
N PHE A 15 -11.61 31.59 8.87
CA PHE A 15 -11.58 30.30 8.18
C PHE A 15 -11.39 30.45 6.68
N TYR A 16 -10.82 29.41 6.07
CA TYR A 16 -10.84 29.23 4.63
C TYR A 16 -11.97 28.26 4.24
N SER A 17 -12.64 28.50 3.10
CA SER A 17 -13.70 27.62 2.61
C SER A 17 -13.49 27.19 1.16
N LEU A 18 -13.65 25.90 0.88
CA LEU A 18 -13.67 25.31 -0.47
C LEU A 18 -15.04 24.68 -0.73
N GLU A 19 -15.60 24.91 -1.91
CA GLU A 19 -16.89 24.35 -2.31
C GLU A 19 -16.71 23.26 -3.38
N GLU A 20 -17.36 22.12 -3.15
CA GLU A 20 -17.50 21.02 -4.10
C GLU A 20 -18.96 20.94 -4.56
N PRO A 21 -19.24 20.93 -5.88
CA PRO A 21 -20.61 20.90 -6.40
C PRO A 21 -21.30 19.57 -6.07
N ALA A 22 -22.63 19.52 -6.12
CA ALA A 22 -23.36 18.26 -5.95
C ALA A 22 -23.21 17.35 -7.17
N GLU A 23 -23.11 16.04 -6.95
CA GLU A 23 -23.17 15.00 -7.99
C GLU A 23 -24.30 14.02 -7.67
N MET A 24 -25.18 13.82 -8.65
CA MET A 24 -26.33 12.92 -8.55
C MET A 24 -26.17 11.74 -9.51
N PRO A 25 -26.41 10.50 -9.06
CA PRO A 25 -26.41 9.34 -9.94
C PRO A 25 -27.58 9.41 -10.93
N GLU A 26 -27.35 8.93 -12.15
CA GLU A 26 -28.41 8.78 -13.14
C GLU A 26 -29.37 7.66 -12.70
N THR A 27 -30.68 7.88 -12.79
CA THR A 27 -31.71 6.88 -12.48
C THR A 27 -32.29 6.27 -13.75
N SER A 28 -32.59 4.97 -13.71
CA SER A 28 -33.40 4.28 -14.71
C SER A 28 -34.89 4.52 -14.49
N GLU A 29 -35.72 4.07 -15.43
CA GLU A 29 -37.18 4.12 -15.34
C GLU A 29 -37.77 3.00 -14.45
N PHE A 30 -36.97 1.97 -14.13
CA PHE A 30 -37.41 0.79 -13.39
C PHE A 30 -37.17 0.93 -11.88
N THR A 31 -38.03 0.32 -11.09
CA THR A 31 -37.91 0.19 -9.62
C THR A 31 -37.42 -1.19 -9.20
N PHE A 32 -36.94 -1.32 -7.96
CA PHE A 32 -36.58 -2.64 -7.42
C PHE A 32 -37.76 -3.61 -7.40
N SER A 33 -38.98 -3.12 -7.19
CA SER A 33 -40.20 -3.95 -7.28
C SER A 33 -40.50 -4.46 -8.68
N ASP A 34 -40.09 -3.74 -9.73
CA ASP A 34 -40.23 -4.22 -11.12
C ASP A 34 -39.29 -5.40 -11.40
N LEU A 35 -38.08 -5.39 -10.81
CA LEU A 35 -37.12 -6.49 -10.94
C LEU A 35 -37.42 -7.66 -10.00
N LEU A 36 -37.85 -7.36 -8.77
CA LEU A 36 -38.13 -8.29 -7.70
C LEU A 36 -39.55 -8.04 -7.14
N PRO A 37 -40.62 -8.53 -7.79
CA PRO A 37 -42.00 -8.29 -7.37
C PRO A 37 -42.30 -8.72 -5.93
N ALA A 38 -41.60 -9.73 -5.43
CA ALA A 38 -41.71 -10.19 -4.05
C ALA A 38 -41.31 -9.12 -3.01
N LEU A 39 -40.50 -8.12 -3.37
CA LEU A 39 -40.16 -7.01 -2.48
C LEU A 39 -41.31 -6.03 -2.29
N ALA A 40 -42.30 -5.95 -3.19
CA ALA A 40 -43.39 -4.97 -3.12
C ALA A 40 -44.21 -5.10 -1.82
N HIS A 41 -44.34 -6.31 -1.28
CA HIS A 41 -45.10 -6.60 -0.06
C HIS A 41 -44.22 -6.73 1.19
N SER A 42 -42.91 -6.46 1.07
CA SER A 42 -41.95 -6.65 2.17
C SER A 42 -41.92 -5.50 3.18
N GLY A 43 -42.52 -4.35 2.85
CA GLY A 43 -42.43 -3.12 3.64
C GLY A 43 -41.02 -2.48 3.64
N LEU A 44 -40.10 -2.97 2.81
CA LEU A 44 -38.77 -2.39 2.66
C LEU A 44 -38.82 -1.15 1.77
N GLU A 45 -38.26 -0.03 2.25
CA GLU A 45 -38.20 1.25 1.52
C GLU A 45 -37.55 1.12 0.13
N ILE A 46 -36.60 0.19 -0.02
CA ILE A 46 -35.92 -0.02 -1.31
C ILE A 46 -36.87 -0.46 -2.43
N SER A 47 -37.98 -1.11 -2.11
CA SER A 47 -38.91 -1.69 -3.11
C SER A 47 -39.45 -0.65 -4.09
N SER A 48 -39.80 0.55 -3.61
CA SER A 48 -40.37 1.64 -4.40
C SER A 48 -39.32 2.57 -5.03
N LYS A 49 -38.03 2.38 -4.72
CA LYS A 49 -36.96 3.23 -5.29
C LYS A 49 -36.63 2.82 -6.71
N ARG A 50 -36.37 3.82 -7.56
CA ARG A 50 -35.84 3.62 -8.91
C ARG A 50 -34.40 3.08 -8.81
N LEU A 51 -34.05 2.17 -9.71
CA LEU A 51 -32.66 1.73 -9.83
C LEU A 51 -31.83 2.86 -10.42
N PHE A 52 -30.61 3.04 -9.92
CA PHE A 52 -29.61 3.80 -10.64
C PHE A 52 -29.27 3.11 -11.95
N LYS A 53 -28.89 3.90 -12.95
CA LYS A 53 -28.54 3.42 -14.29
C LYS A 53 -27.45 2.34 -14.22
N HIS A 54 -26.39 2.57 -13.44
CA HIS A 54 -25.33 1.58 -13.24
C HIS A 54 -25.81 0.31 -12.52
N GLN A 55 -26.83 0.39 -11.66
CA GLN A 55 -27.41 -0.80 -11.02
C GLN A 55 -28.19 -1.64 -12.05
N TYR A 56 -28.95 -0.97 -12.91
CA TYR A 56 -29.71 -1.60 -13.98
C TYR A 56 -28.78 -2.24 -15.03
N GLU A 57 -27.77 -1.50 -15.49
CA GLU A 57 -26.75 -1.98 -16.44
C GLU A 57 -25.97 -3.18 -15.87
N ALA A 58 -25.57 -3.11 -14.59
CA ALA A 58 -24.92 -4.22 -13.89
C ALA A 58 -25.82 -5.47 -13.79
N TYR A 59 -27.08 -5.30 -13.42
CA TYR A 59 -28.07 -6.39 -13.40
C TYR A 59 -28.20 -7.03 -14.79
N HIS A 60 -28.34 -6.21 -15.84
CA HIS A 60 -28.46 -6.69 -17.21
C HIS A 60 -27.23 -7.44 -17.71
N ALA A 61 -26.03 -6.91 -17.46
CA ALA A 61 -24.78 -7.58 -17.83
C ALA A 61 -24.66 -8.97 -17.17
N LEU A 62 -25.02 -9.08 -15.89
CA LEU A 62 -25.05 -10.36 -15.18
C LEU A 62 -26.12 -11.31 -15.73
N SER A 63 -27.29 -10.79 -16.11
CA SER A 63 -28.37 -11.57 -16.75
C SER A 63 -27.99 -12.08 -18.15
N GLU A 64 -27.15 -11.36 -18.89
CA GLU A 64 -26.55 -11.81 -20.16
C GLU A 64 -25.46 -12.88 -19.97
N GLY A 65 -25.12 -13.20 -18.72
CA GLY A 65 -24.10 -14.20 -18.40
C GLY A 65 -22.67 -13.68 -18.48
N LYS A 66 -22.47 -12.36 -18.49
CA LYS A 66 -21.16 -11.71 -18.49
C LYS A 66 -20.58 -11.66 -17.08
N ASN A 67 -19.26 -11.46 -16.97
CA ASN A 67 -18.65 -11.01 -15.73
C ASN A 67 -18.86 -9.50 -15.59
N LEU A 68 -18.78 -8.99 -14.36
CA LEU A 68 -19.03 -7.58 -14.06
C LEU A 68 -17.88 -6.98 -13.24
N ILE A 69 -17.46 -5.79 -13.61
CA ILE A 69 -16.69 -4.88 -12.77
C ILE A 69 -17.54 -3.63 -12.59
N LEU A 70 -18.02 -3.38 -11.36
CA LEU A 70 -18.81 -2.20 -11.04
C LEU A 70 -17.91 -1.18 -10.33
N ARG A 71 -17.55 -0.13 -11.07
CA ARG A 71 -16.77 1.00 -10.56
C ARG A 71 -17.70 2.11 -10.13
N SER A 72 -17.82 2.31 -8.82
CA SER A 72 -18.63 3.42 -8.30
C SER A 72 -18.19 3.81 -6.89
N GLY A 73 -18.41 5.07 -6.50
CA GLY A 73 -18.03 5.59 -5.18
C GLY A 73 -18.76 4.92 -4.01
N THR A 74 -18.43 5.32 -2.79
CA THR A 74 -19.17 4.87 -1.61
C THR A 74 -20.61 5.41 -1.66
N SER A 75 -21.58 4.61 -1.19
CA SER A 75 -23.00 5.00 -1.09
C SER A 75 -23.77 5.12 -2.41
N SER A 76 -23.26 4.59 -3.52
CA SER A 76 -23.96 4.54 -4.82
C SER A 76 -24.82 3.28 -5.03
N GLY A 77 -25.04 2.47 -4.00
CA GLY A 77 -25.88 1.26 -4.09
C GLY A 77 -25.25 0.10 -4.89
N LYS A 78 -23.92 -0.06 -4.82
CA LYS A 78 -23.18 -1.16 -5.48
C LYS A 78 -23.65 -2.55 -5.06
N THR A 79 -24.01 -2.73 -3.79
CA THR A 79 -24.44 -4.02 -3.24
C THR A 79 -25.74 -4.50 -3.90
N GLU A 80 -26.66 -3.58 -4.15
CA GLU A 80 -28.00 -3.91 -4.63
C GLU A 80 -28.03 -4.28 -6.11
N ALA A 81 -27.04 -3.85 -6.89
CA ALA A 81 -26.88 -4.20 -8.29
C ALA A 81 -26.74 -5.72 -8.51
N TRP A 82 -25.75 -6.34 -7.86
CA TRP A 82 -25.53 -7.78 -7.98
C TRP A 82 -26.54 -8.60 -7.17
N PHE A 83 -27.05 -8.05 -6.06
CA PHE A 83 -28.03 -8.75 -5.23
C PHE A 83 -29.36 -8.94 -5.97
N ALA A 84 -29.82 -7.91 -6.70
CA ALA A 84 -31.04 -8.00 -7.51
C ALA A 84 -30.97 -9.16 -8.51
N TYR A 85 -29.82 -9.33 -9.16
CA TYR A 85 -29.55 -10.44 -10.05
C TYR A 85 -29.60 -11.79 -9.30
N ALA A 86 -28.84 -11.89 -8.20
CA ALA A 86 -28.73 -13.14 -7.45
C ALA A 86 -30.07 -13.61 -6.88
N ALA A 87 -30.87 -12.68 -6.38
CA ALA A 87 -32.17 -12.93 -5.80
C ALA A 87 -33.21 -13.35 -6.86
N LYS A 88 -33.27 -12.66 -8.00
CA LYS A 88 -34.26 -12.94 -9.05
C LYS A 88 -34.06 -14.32 -9.68
N HIS A 89 -32.81 -14.71 -9.87
CA HIS A 89 -32.46 -15.98 -10.51
C HIS A 89 -32.17 -17.12 -9.51
N GLY A 90 -32.23 -16.85 -8.19
CA GLY A 90 -31.99 -17.85 -7.15
C GLY A 90 -30.56 -18.43 -7.18
N THR A 91 -29.58 -17.69 -7.67
CA THR A 91 -28.22 -18.20 -7.91
C THR A 91 -27.45 -18.39 -6.61
N LYS A 92 -26.72 -19.50 -6.49
CA LYS A 92 -25.79 -19.70 -5.38
C LYS A 92 -24.66 -18.67 -5.47
N THR A 93 -24.60 -17.79 -4.48
CA THR A 93 -23.74 -16.60 -4.50
C THR A 93 -22.81 -16.55 -3.31
N LEU A 94 -21.51 -16.40 -3.56
CA LEU A 94 -20.48 -16.16 -2.55
C LEU A 94 -20.14 -14.68 -2.55
N ALA A 95 -20.42 -13.97 -1.45
CA ALA A 95 -19.99 -12.59 -1.28
C ALA A 95 -18.76 -12.54 -0.36
N VAL A 96 -17.65 -12.04 -0.89
CA VAL A 96 -16.38 -11.89 -0.20
C VAL A 96 -16.18 -10.43 0.15
N TYR A 97 -16.20 -10.13 1.45
CA TYR A 97 -15.95 -8.80 1.99
C TYR A 97 -14.55 -8.77 2.63
N PRO A 98 -13.82 -7.64 2.57
CA PRO A 98 -12.48 -7.58 3.15
C PRO A 98 -12.48 -7.94 4.63
N THR A 99 -13.38 -7.34 5.41
CA THR A 99 -13.63 -7.78 6.78
C THR A 99 -15.12 -7.76 7.07
N LEU A 100 -15.58 -8.79 7.79
CA LEU A 100 -16.99 -8.90 8.16
C LEU A 100 -17.38 -7.88 9.23
N ALA A 101 -16.43 -7.50 10.09
CA ALA A 101 -16.65 -6.49 11.12
C ALA A 101 -16.93 -5.11 10.50
N LEU A 102 -16.20 -4.73 9.45
CA LEU A 102 -16.38 -3.43 8.80
C LEU A 102 -17.58 -3.41 7.87
N SER A 103 -17.96 -4.56 7.32
CA SER A 103 -19.07 -4.65 6.35
C SER A 103 -20.40 -5.05 7.01
N ASN A 104 -20.47 -5.04 8.34
CA ASN A 104 -21.60 -5.57 9.11
C ASN A 104 -22.95 -4.98 8.67
N ASP A 105 -22.99 -3.70 8.33
CA ASP A 105 -24.22 -3.03 7.92
C ASP A 105 -24.71 -3.48 6.55
N GLN A 106 -23.80 -3.61 5.58
CA GLN A 106 -24.12 -4.19 4.27
C GLN A 106 -24.64 -5.62 4.43
N ILE A 107 -24.02 -6.38 5.34
CA ILE A 107 -24.35 -7.77 5.63
C ILE A 107 -25.73 -7.89 6.30
N LEU A 108 -26.04 -7.06 7.29
CA LEU A 108 -27.35 -6.99 7.95
C LEU A 108 -28.44 -6.60 6.96
N ARG A 109 -28.15 -5.66 6.05
CA ARG A 109 -29.04 -5.25 4.98
C ARG A 109 -29.34 -6.39 4.01
N LEU A 110 -28.31 -7.12 3.57
CA LEU A 110 -28.47 -8.32 2.73
C LEU A 110 -29.30 -9.41 3.43
N ARG A 111 -29.12 -9.60 4.75
CA ARG A 111 -29.95 -10.53 5.53
C ARG A 111 -31.43 -10.14 5.50
N ARG A 112 -31.75 -8.87 5.72
CA ARG A 112 -33.13 -8.35 5.65
C ARG A 112 -33.73 -8.57 4.27
N TYR A 113 -32.96 -8.35 3.20
CA TYR A 113 -33.43 -8.61 1.84
C TYR A 113 -33.68 -10.09 1.59
N CYS A 114 -32.77 -10.97 2.06
CA CYS A 114 -32.97 -12.41 1.95
C CYS A 114 -34.20 -12.88 2.74
N GLU A 115 -34.39 -12.41 3.97
CA GLU A 115 -35.58 -12.71 4.79
C GLU A 115 -36.88 -12.29 4.09
N ALA A 116 -36.93 -11.08 3.55
CA ALA A 116 -38.08 -10.56 2.80
C ALA A 116 -38.41 -11.39 1.54
N LEU A 117 -37.40 -12.05 0.97
CA LEU A 117 -37.52 -12.86 -0.26
C LEU A 117 -37.58 -14.37 0.02
N GLY A 118 -37.56 -14.80 1.28
CA GLY A 118 -37.52 -16.22 1.66
C GLY A 118 -36.21 -16.94 1.27
N LEU A 119 -35.13 -16.19 1.03
CA LEU A 119 -33.81 -16.72 0.68
C LEU A 119 -32.99 -17.03 1.94
N LYS A 120 -32.17 -18.09 1.89
CA LYS A 120 -31.27 -18.45 2.98
C LYS A 120 -29.92 -17.73 2.84
N ALA A 121 -29.55 -16.91 3.83
CA ALA A 121 -28.23 -16.28 3.91
C ALA A 121 -27.43 -16.82 5.10
N ALA A 122 -26.16 -17.17 4.86
CA ALA A 122 -25.23 -17.61 5.90
C ALA A 122 -23.99 -16.71 5.93
N ILE A 123 -23.44 -16.49 7.13
CA ILE A 123 -22.19 -15.75 7.33
C ILE A 123 -21.17 -16.72 7.93
N ILE A 124 -19.95 -16.73 7.41
CA ILE A 124 -18.90 -17.60 7.90
C ILE A 124 -17.51 -16.96 7.84
N ASP A 125 -16.79 -17.04 8.96
CA ASP A 125 -15.36 -16.76 9.09
C ASP A 125 -14.72 -17.69 10.13
N ALA A 126 -13.45 -17.49 10.46
CA ALA A 126 -12.74 -18.35 11.41
C ALA A 126 -13.34 -18.30 12.85
N PRO A 127 -13.62 -17.13 13.46
CA PRO A 127 -14.31 -17.06 14.75
C PRO A 127 -15.70 -17.70 14.74
N THR A 128 -16.52 -17.37 13.72
CA THR A 128 -17.89 -17.87 13.57
C THR A 128 -17.91 -19.38 13.40
N ARG A 129 -16.97 -19.94 12.62
CA ARG A 129 -16.81 -21.38 12.49
C ARG A 129 -16.53 -22.04 13.85
N SER A 130 -15.61 -21.48 14.64
CA SER A 130 -15.24 -22.04 15.94
C SER A 130 -16.44 -22.03 16.90
N LYS A 131 -17.20 -20.94 16.93
CA LYS A 131 -18.44 -20.81 17.71
C LYS A 131 -19.47 -21.88 17.31
N TYR A 132 -19.82 -21.98 16.03
CA TYR A 132 -20.80 -22.97 15.56
C TYR A 132 -20.33 -24.41 15.74
N ALA A 133 -19.02 -24.67 15.64
CA ALA A 133 -18.46 -25.99 15.90
C ALA A 133 -18.67 -26.43 17.37
N MET A 134 -18.62 -25.48 18.32
CA MET A 134 -18.91 -25.74 19.74
C MET A 134 -20.41 -25.92 20.01
N GLU A 135 -21.28 -25.12 19.40
CA GLU A 135 -22.72 -25.09 19.70
C GLU A 135 -23.51 -26.22 19.01
N GLY A 136 -23.20 -26.58 17.76
CA GLY A 136 -24.03 -27.45 16.94
C GLY A 136 -23.27 -28.48 16.09
N GLY A 137 -21.93 -28.48 16.16
CA GLY A 137 -21.06 -29.40 15.44
C GLY A 137 -20.86 -29.06 13.95
N VAL A 138 -19.67 -29.41 13.43
CA VAL A 138 -19.24 -29.06 12.05
C VAL A 138 -20.14 -29.67 10.97
N ARG A 139 -20.77 -30.83 11.21
CA ARG A 139 -21.67 -31.49 10.25
C ARG A 139 -22.94 -30.67 9.99
N ARG A 140 -23.54 -30.10 11.05
CA ARG A 140 -24.73 -29.26 10.93
C ARG A 140 -24.41 -27.99 10.15
N LEU A 141 -23.32 -27.32 10.52
CA LEU A 141 -22.84 -26.12 9.83
C LEU A 141 -22.60 -26.36 8.33
N ARG A 142 -22.00 -27.50 7.97
CA ARG A 142 -21.80 -27.87 6.56
C ARG A 142 -23.13 -27.94 5.79
N ARG A 143 -24.16 -28.57 6.37
CA ARG A 143 -25.50 -28.66 5.75
C ARG A 143 -26.16 -27.29 5.60
N GLU A 144 -26.10 -26.47 6.65
CA GLU A 144 -26.65 -25.11 6.61
C GLU A 144 -25.99 -24.24 5.53
N LEU A 145 -24.66 -24.37 5.36
CA LEU A 145 -23.91 -23.67 4.31
C LEU A 145 -24.22 -24.22 2.91
N ALA A 146 -24.38 -25.53 2.75
CA ALA A 146 -24.74 -26.14 1.47
C ALA A 146 -26.14 -25.69 1.00
N ASP A 147 -27.09 -25.57 1.94
CA ASP A 147 -28.46 -25.14 1.65
C ASP A 147 -28.60 -23.63 1.39
N ALA A 148 -27.65 -22.81 1.85
CA ALA A 148 -27.72 -21.36 1.72
C ALA A 148 -27.70 -20.89 0.25
N THR A 149 -28.50 -19.88 -0.10
CA THR A 149 -28.46 -19.22 -1.41
C THR A 149 -27.29 -18.21 -1.45
N LEU A 150 -27.08 -17.49 -0.35
CA LEU A 150 -26.03 -16.50 -0.20
C LEU A 150 -25.10 -16.91 0.96
N VAL A 151 -23.81 -17.05 0.69
CA VAL A 151 -22.78 -17.19 1.73
C VAL A 151 -21.90 -15.96 1.72
N ILE A 152 -21.75 -15.33 2.88
CA ILE A 152 -20.93 -14.16 3.09
C ILE A 152 -19.69 -14.56 3.89
N THR A 153 -18.51 -14.23 3.39
CA THR A 153 -17.23 -14.59 4.02
C THR A 153 -16.16 -13.53 3.80
N ASN A 154 -14.95 -13.80 4.29
CA ASN A 154 -13.76 -12.98 4.04
C ASN A 154 -12.68 -13.79 3.29
N PRO A 155 -11.75 -13.12 2.59
CA PRO A 155 -10.74 -13.81 1.80
C PRO A 155 -9.79 -14.69 2.61
N ALA A 156 -9.50 -14.33 3.87
CA ALA A 156 -8.62 -15.13 4.73
C ALA A 156 -9.22 -16.50 5.04
N PHE A 157 -10.53 -16.54 5.37
CA PHE A 157 -11.26 -17.78 5.56
C PHE A 157 -11.36 -18.57 4.24
N LEU A 158 -11.65 -17.88 3.13
CA LEU A 158 -11.72 -18.50 1.81
C LEU A 158 -10.38 -19.15 1.40
N LEU A 159 -9.25 -18.48 1.64
CA LEU A 159 -7.92 -19.05 1.40
C LEU A 159 -7.70 -20.32 2.23
N SER A 160 -8.14 -20.32 3.49
CA SER A 160 -8.07 -21.52 4.34
C SER A 160 -8.90 -22.69 3.78
N GLU A 161 -10.00 -22.40 3.10
CA GLU A 161 -10.83 -23.40 2.42
C GLU A 161 -10.17 -23.88 1.13
N VAL A 162 -9.59 -22.97 0.34
CA VAL A 162 -8.81 -23.29 -0.87
C VAL A 162 -7.62 -24.20 -0.54
N LYS A 163 -6.89 -23.90 0.55
CA LYS A 163 -5.81 -24.77 1.03
C LYS A 163 -6.27 -26.18 1.37
N LYS A 164 -7.51 -26.35 1.85
CA LYS A 164 -8.11 -27.67 2.14
C LYS A 164 -8.59 -28.39 0.89
N ILE A 165 -8.96 -27.69 -0.18
CA ILE A 165 -9.25 -28.33 -1.48
C ILE A 165 -8.06 -29.16 -1.94
N GLY A 166 -6.84 -28.66 -1.71
CA GLY A 166 -5.59 -29.35 -2.03
C GLY A 166 -5.09 -30.34 -0.97
N GLY A 167 -5.75 -30.44 0.19
CA GLY A 167 -5.30 -31.26 1.32
C GLY A 167 -6.15 -32.51 1.56
N GLU A 168 -5.80 -33.27 2.60
CA GLU A 168 -6.51 -34.51 2.97
C GLU A 168 -7.90 -34.26 3.61
N ARG A 169 -8.10 -33.07 4.19
CA ARG A 169 -9.35 -32.73 4.89
C ARG A 169 -10.31 -32.02 3.94
N PRO A 170 -11.57 -32.47 3.81
CA PRO A 170 -12.52 -31.81 2.94
C PRO A 170 -12.86 -30.40 3.46
N PRO A 171 -12.93 -29.39 2.56
CA PRO A 171 -13.36 -28.05 2.94
C PRO A 171 -14.77 -28.06 3.55
N LEU A 172 -15.06 -27.08 4.39
CA LEU A 172 -16.40 -26.82 4.88
C LEU A 172 -17.32 -26.35 3.75
N LEU A 173 -16.81 -25.47 2.88
CA LEU A 173 -17.59 -24.87 1.78
C LEU A 173 -17.67 -25.74 0.52
N ARG A 174 -17.18 -26.99 0.54
CA ARG A 174 -17.08 -27.83 -0.68
C ARG A 174 -18.39 -27.96 -1.44
N GLU A 175 -19.46 -28.36 -0.76
CA GLU A 175 -20.79 -28.59 -1.34
C GLU A 175 -21.38 -27.29 -1.90
N PHE A 176 -21.27 -26.19 -1.15
CA PHE A 176 -21.71 -24.87 -1.59
C PHE A 176 -20.95 -24.39 -2.84
N LEU A 177 -19.61 -24.45 -2.79
CA LEU A 177 -18.73 -24.02 -3.88
C LEU A 177 -18.94 -24.86 -5.15
N SER A 178 -19.29 -26.15 -5.04
CA SER A 178 -19.56 -26.97 -6.23
C SER A 178 -20.81 -26.56 -7.01
N SER A 179 -21.73 -25.85 -6.35
CA SER A 179 -22.94 -25.29 -6.98
C SER A 179 -22.85 -23.79 -7.24
N LEU A 180 -21.68 -23.17 -7.05
CA LEU A 180 -21.52 -21.72 -7.06
C LEU A 180 -21.63 -21.14 -8.47
N ASP A 181 -22.55 -20.18 -8.63
CA ASP A 181 -22.80 -19.51 -9.91
C ASP A 181 -22.19 -18.12 -9.99
N LEU A 182 -22.13 -17.41 -8.85
CA LEU A 182 -21.65 -16.03 -8.76
C LEU A 182 -20.72 -15.84 -7.56
N MET A 183 -19.52 -15.30 -7.81
CA MET A 183 -18.62 -14.81 -6.76
C MET A 183 -18.54 -13.29 -6.84
N VAL A 184 -18.93 -12.64 -5.75
CA VAL A 184 -18.89 -11.19 -5.58
C VAL A 184 -17.70 -10.86 -4.69
N VAL A 185 -16.84 -9.96 -5.14
CA VAL A 185 -15.75 -9.38 -4.34
C VAL A 185 -16.08 -7.91 -4.11
N ASP A 186 -16.27 -7.53 -2.86
CA ASP A 186 -16.56 -6.14 -2.49
C ASP A 186 -15.29 -5.38 -2.05
N ASP A 187 -15.34 -4.05 -2.16
CA ASP A 187 -14.30 -3.11 -1.75
C ASP A 187 -12.89 -3.56 -2.17
N LEU A 188 -12.72 -3.81 -3.48
CA LEU A 188 -11.43 -4.23 -4.04
C LEU A 188 -10.27 -3.31 -3.63
N ASP A 189 -10.59 -2.03 -3.42
CA ASP A 189 -9.64 -1.00 -3.04
C ASP A 189 -8.97 -1.29 -1.69
N PHE A 190 -9.59 -2.08 -0.81
CA PHE A 190 -9.05 -2.43 0.50
C PHE A 190 -7.81 -3.33 0.44
N TYR A 191 -7.67 -4.12 -0.62
CA TYR A 191 -6.64 -5.15 -0.70
C TYR A 191 -5.29 -4.59 -1.19
N SER A 192 -4.19 -5.04 -0.58
CA SER A 192 -2.85 -4.77 -1.08
C SER A 192 -2.60 -5.54 -2.40
N PRO A 193 -1.61 -5.14 -3.21
CA PRO A 193 -1.33 -5.82 -4.49
C PRO A 193 -1.07 -7.33 -4.35
N ARG A 194 -0.39 -7.74 -3.27
CA ARG A 194 -0.17 -9.16 -2.94
C ARG A 194 -1.45 -9.87 -2.54
N SER A 195 -2.28 -9.27 -1.68
CA SER A 195 -3.58 -9.85 -1.32
C SER A 195 -4.49 -10.01 -2.55
N LEU A 196 -4.45 -9.05 -3.48
CA LEU A 196 -5.13 -9.14 -4.78
C LEU A 196 -4.59 -10.30 -5.61
N ALA A 197 -3.26 -10.48 -5.70
CA ALA A 197 -2.67 -11.62 -6.39
C ALA A 197 -3.13 -12.98 -5.82
N ILE A 198 -3.22 -13.10 -4.48
CA ILE A 198 -3.76 -14.29 -3.83
C ILE A 198 -5.24 -14.47 -4.17
N LEU A 199 -6.05 -13.40 -4.12
CA LEU A 199 -7.48 -13.44 -4.47
C LEU A 199 -7.70 -13.89 -5.92
N MET A 200 -6.90 -13.37 -6.84
CA MET A 200 -6.89 -13.73 -8.26
C MET A 200 -6.56 -15.21 -8.46
N ALA A 201 -5.53 -15.73 -7.78
CA ALA A 201 -5.20 -17.16 -7.79
C ALA A 201 -6.34 -18.02 -7.21
N MET A 202 -6.97 -17.60 -6.11
CA MET A 202 -8.13 -18.29 -5.55
C MET A 202 -9.30 -18.37 -6.54
N CYS A 203 -9.59 -17.30 -7.27
CA CYS A 203 -10.64 -17.27 -8.29
C CYS A 203 -10.40 -18.33 -9.37
N ARG A 204 -9.16 -18.42 -9.88
CA ARG A 204 -8.74 -19.46 -10.84
C ARG A 204 -8.88 -20.87 -10.27
N ILE A 205 -8.39 -21.10 -9.05
CA ILE A 205 -8.41 -22.42 -8.41
C ILE A 205 -9.86 -22.88 -8.16
N ILE A 206 -10.72 -22.01 -7.62
CA ILE A 206 -12.12 -22.33 -7.34
C ILE A 206 -12.87 -22.64 -8.64
N LYS A 207 -12.71 -21.79 -9.67
CA LYS A 207 -13.30 -22.02 -11.00
C LYS A 207 -12.89 -23.37 -11.58
N ALA A 208 -11.59 -23.69 -11.52
CA ALA A 208 -11.04 -24.88 -12.15
C ALA A 208 -11.36 -26.17 -11.41
N LYS A 209 -11.47 -26.15 -10.07
CA LYS A 209 -11.60 -27.37 -9.25
C LYS A 209 -13.01 -27.62 -8.71
N LEU A 210 -13.83 -26.59 -8.52
CA LEU A 210 -15.13 -26.74 -7.86
C LEU A 210 -16.29 -26.16 -8.68
N ALA A 211 -16.13 -24.97 -9.28
CA ALA A 211 -17.25 -24.19 -9.80
C ALA A 211 -17.11 -23.90 -11.30
N PRO A 212 -17.34 -24.87 -12.21
CA PRO A 212 -17.14 -24.68 -13.65
C PRO A 212 -18.10 -23.66 -14.30
N SER A 213 -19.24 -23.33 -13.70
CA SER A 213 -20.19 -22.32 -14.19
C SER A 213 -19.91 -20.90 -13.66
N LEU A 214 -18.92 -20.73 -12.77
CA LEU A 214 -18.72 -19.50 -12.00
C LEU A 214 -18.55 -18.23 -12.84
N ARG A 215 -19.28 -17.19 -12.44
CA ARG A 215 -19.12 -15.80 -12.88
C ARG A 215 -18.57 -14.93 -11.76
N PHE A 216 -17.97 -13.82 -12.17
CA PHE A 216 -17.33 -12.87 -11.27
C PHE A 216 -18.03 -11.52 -11.29
N CYS A 217 -18.18 -10.92 -10.10
CA CYS A 217 -18.64 -9.55 -9.91
C CYS A 217 -17.69 -8.84 -8.95
N PHE A 218 -16.94 -7.85 -9.43
CA PHE A 218 -15.96 -7.11 -8.63
C PHE A 218 -16.46 -5.68 -8.40
N LEU A 219 -16.46 -5.22 -7.16
CA LEU A 219 -16.89 -3.89 -6.77
C LEU A 219 -15.69 -3.07 -6.32
N THR A 220 -15.54 -1.87 -6.88
CA THR A 220 -14.41 -0.98 -6.63
C THR A 220 -14.86 0.48 -6.73
N ALA A 221 -14.18 1.39 -6.05
CA ALA A 221 -14.32 2.83 -6.28
C ALA A 221 -13.10 3.42 -6.99
N MET A 222 -11.90 2.86 -6.78
CA MET A 222 -10.62 3.51 -7.08
C MET A 222 -9.72 2.71 -8.06
N LEU A 223 -10.24 1.65 -8.70
CA LEU A 223 -9.51 0.96 -9.76
C LEU A 223 -9.38 1.85 -10.99
N GLU A 224 -8.14 2.13 -11.43
CA GLU A 224 -7.87 2.99 -12.58
C GLU A 224 -7.96 2.24 -13.91
N ASN A 225 -7.37 1.04 -13.99
CA ASN A 225 -7.36 0.18 -15.19
C ASN A 225 -8.28 -1.03 -15.00
N PRO A 226 -9.62 -0.85 -15.03
CA PRO A 226 -10.55 -1.98 -14.95
C PRO A 226 -10.39 -2.97 -16.11
N GLU A 227 -9.78 -2.57 -17.22
CA GLU A 227 -9.52 -3.40 -18.40
C GLU A 227 -8.56 -4.56 -18.10
N ASP A 228 -7.54 -4.33 -17.28
CA ASP A 228 -6.59 -5.37 -16.89
C ASP A 228 -7.29 -6.46 -16.07
N LEU A 229 -8.15 -6.05 -15.14
CA LEU A 229 -9.01 -6.97 -14.39
C LEU A 229 -10.03 -7.64 -15.32
N ALA A 230 -10.62 -6.90 -16.27
CA ALA A 230 -11.59 -7.45 -17.21
C ALA A 230 -10.99 -8.54 -18.10
N SER A 231 -9.79 -8.27 -18.64
CA SER A 231 -9.01 -9.23 -19.42
C SER A 231 -8.66 -10.47 -18.59
N PHE A 232 -8.22 -10.27 -17.35
CA PHE A 232 -7.94 -11.36 -16.43
C PHE A 232 -9.17 -12.24 -16.14
N LEU A 233 -10.30 -11.64 -15.76
CA LEU A 233 -11.54 -12.36 -15.44
C LEU A 233 -12.10 -13.10 -16.66
N THR A 234 -12.08 -12.46 -17.83
CA THR A 234 -12.45 -13.07 -19.12
C THR A 234 -11.55 -14.27 -19.41
N GLY A 235 -10.24 -14.15 -19.17
CA GLY A 235 -9.28 -15.24 -19.33
C GLY A 235 -9.53 -16.44 -18.41
N ILE A 236 -10.21 -16.27 -17.27
CA ILE A 236 -10.51 -17.37 -16.33
C ILE A 236 -11.65 -18.27 -16.85
N ASN A 237 -12.72 -17.68 -17.36
CA ASN A 237 -13.96 -18.43 -17.66
C ASN A 237 -14.47 -18.27 -19.10
N GLY A 238 -13.77 -17.51 -19.95
CA GLY A 238 -14.14 -17.25 -21.34
C GLY A 238 -15.36 -16.35 -21.52
N ARG A 239 -15.92 -15.78 -20.43
CA ARG A 239 -17.07 -14.89 -20.48
C ARG A 239 -16.58 -13.45 -20.62
N GLU A 240 -17.20 -12.70 -21.52
CA GLU A 240 -16.98 -11.25 -21.62
C GLU A 240 -17.12 -10.59 -20.25
N THR A 241 -16.22 -9.66 -19.94
CA THR A 241 -16.28 -8.87 -18.71
C THR A 241 -16.64 -7.44 -19.04
N VAL A 242 -17.75 -6.95 -18.49
CA VAL A 242 -18.24 -5.59 -18.70
C VAL A 242 -17.83 -4.73 -17.51
N VAL A 243 -17.31 -3.54 -17.82
CA VAL A 243 -17.07 -2.49 -16.84
C VAL A 243 -18.28 -1.57 -16.85
N VAL A 244 -18.95 -1.46 -15.71
CA VAL A 244 -20.07 -0.53 -15.50
C VAL A 244 -19.61 0.55 -14.54
N GLU A 245 -19.77 1.80 -14.95
CA GLU A 245 -19.41 2.96 -14.11
C GLU A 245 -20.65 3.62 -13.54
N GLY A 246 -20.63 3.87 -12.23
CA GLY A 246 -21.70 4.58 -11.52
C GLY A 246 -21.20 5.86 -10.93
N LYS A 247 -21.88 6.98 -11.22
CA LYS A 247 -21.61 8.26 -10.57
C LYS A 247 -21.87 8.14 -9.05
N PRO A 248 -20.97 8.64 -8.19
CA PRO A 248 -21.24 8.69 -6.77
C PRO A 248 -22.41 9.64 -6.50
N PHE A 249 -23.22 9.31 -5.50
CA PHE A 249 -24.10 10.30 -4.88
C PHE A 249 -23.27 11.10 -3.88
N HIS A 250 -23.11 12.40 -4.10
CA HIS A 250 -22.67 13.30 -3.06
C HIS A 250 -23.40 14.65 -3.16
N PRO A 251 -23.98 15.14 -2.06
CA PRO A 251 -24.52 16.49 -2.01
C PRO A 251 -23.43 17.54 -2.20
N LYS A 252 -23.84 18.81 -2.40
CA LYS A 252 -22.92 19.93 -2.36
C LYS A 252 -22.16 19.91 -1.03
N ASN A 253 -20.84 19.98 -1.07
CA ASN A 253 -20.01 19.97 0.13
C ASN A 253 -19.25 21.29 0.28
N VAL A 254 -19.19 21.81 1.51
CA VAL A 254 -18.33 22.96 1.83
C VAL A 254 -17.33 22.56 2.90
N THR A 255 -16.06 22.65 2.56
CA THR A 255 -14.93 22.34 3.43
C THR A 255 -14.43 23.61 4.09
N TYR A 256 -14.46 23.67 5.42
CA TYR A 256 -13.95 24.77 6.24
C TYR A 256 -12.64 24.38 6.92
N VAL A 257 -11.60 25.20 6.79
CA VAL A 257 -10.35 25.08 7.56
C VAL A 257 -10.32 26.21 8.57
N VAL A 258 -10.36 25.86 9.86
CA VAL A 258 -10.36 26.85 10.95
C VAL A 258 -8.94 27.35 11.18
N LEU A 259 -8.68 28.63 10.89
CA LEU A 259 -7.33 29.22 10.87
C LEU A 259 -6.90 29.75 12.24
N GLY A 260 -7.85 30.23 13.03
CA GLY A 260 -7.58 30.82 14.34
C GLY A 260 -8.59 31.91 14.70
N ARG A 261 -8.41 32.52 15.88
CA ARG A 261 -9.31 33.54 16.42
C ARG A 261 -8.65 34.91 16.37
N ASP A 262 -9.44 35.97 16.16
CA ASP A 262 -8.98 37.35 16.23
C ASP A 262 -7.75 37.65 15.34
N LEU A 263 -7.59 36.93 14.21
CA LEU A 263 -6.38 36.95 13.39
C LEU A 263 -6.02 38.34 12.85
N ARG A 264 -7.00 39.24 12.71
CA ARG A 264 -6.75 40.62 12.31
C ARG A 264 -5.90 41.39 13.32
N LYS A 265 -6.20 41.24 14.62
CA LYS A 265 -5.41 41.87 15.69
C LYS A 265 -4.00 41.29 15.74
N VAL A 266 -3.89 39.97 15.55
CA VAL A 266 -2.61 39.26 15.50
C VAL A 266 -1.77 39.77 14.33
N TRP A 267 -2.36 39.91 13.14
CA TRP A 267 -1.69 40.44 11.96
C TRP A 267 -1.19 41.88 12.17
N GLU A 268 -2.02 42.76 12.74
CA GLU A 268 -1.63 44.15 13.02
C GLU A 268 -0.47 44.25 14.01
N MET A 269 -0.43 43.39 15.03
CA MET A 269 0.70 43.31 15.97
C MET A 269 1.97 42.81 15.29
N ILE A 270 1.90 41.72 14.53
CA ILE A 270 3.02 41.15 13.78
C ILE A 270 3.57 42.20 12.81
N ARG A 271 2.69 42.91 12.10
CA ARG A 271 3.05 44.01 11.21
C ARG A 271 3.72 45.18 11.95
N GLY A 272 3.26 45.51 13.15
CA GLY A 272 3.90 46.51 14.02
C GLY A 272 5.32 46.13 14.49
N ARG A 273 5.70 44.85 14.33
CA ARG A 273 7.03 44.28 14.63
C ARG A 273 7.74 43.79 13.36
N ARG A 274 7.35 44.29 12.18
CA ARG A 274 7.89 43.91 10.87
C ARG A 274 9.42 43.84 10.82
N ASP A 275 10.12 44.82 11.41
CA ASP A 275 11.59 44.87 11.39
C ASP A 275 12.26 43.69 12.14
N GLU A 276 11.59 43.09 13.13
CA GLU A 276 12.06 41.87 13.80
C GLU A 276 11.95 40.65 12.86
N ILE A 277 10.86 40.58 12.10
CA ILE A 277 10.59 39.50 11.15
C ILE A 277 11.54 39.59 9.93
N LEU A 278 11.73 40.80 9.39
CA LEU A 278 12.64 41.04 8.27
C LEU A 278 14.09 40.70 8.61
N ARG A 279 14.51 40.86 9.88
CA ARG A 279 15.86 40.49 10.34
C ARG A 279 16.16 38.99 10.25
N LEU A 280 15.14 38.13 10.19
CA LEU A 280 15.31 36.70 9.92
C LEU A 280 15.61 36.38 8.46
N GLY A 281 15.61 37.38 7.58
CA GLY A 281 15.92 37.22 6.17
C GLY A 281 14.80 36.57 5.36
N VAL A 282 13.53 36.81 5.72
CA VAL A 282 12.34 36.24 5.08
C VAL A 282 12.18 36.60 3.60
N GLY A 283 11.50 35.75 2.83
CA GLY A 283 11.18 35.91 1.42
C GLY A 283 9.97 36.81 1.17
N ARG A 284 9.68 37.02 -0.13
CA ARG A 284 8.59 37.88 -0.63
C ARG A 284 7.21 37.42 -0.17
N ASP A 285 6.98 36.12 -0.06
CA ASP A 285 5.71 35.55 0.39
C ASP A 285 5.31 36.03 1.79
N VAL A 286 6.24 36.02 2.74
CA VAL A 286 6.00 36.57 4.09
C VAL A 286 5.97 38.09 4.06
N VAL A 287 6.88 38.76 3.35
CA VAL A 287 6.92 40.23 3.24
C VAL A 287 5.59 40.79 2.72
N GLU A 288 5.05 40.22 1.65
CA GLU A 288 3.77 40.63 1.07
C GLU A 288 2.60 40.29 1.99
N SER A 289 2.65 39.15 2.68
CA SER A 289 1.65 38.79 3.70
C SER A 289 1.61 39.74 4.88
N LEU A 290 2.74 40.39 5.24
CA LEU A 290 2.74 41.43 6.28
C LEU A 290 2.02 42.71 5.84
N GLU A 291 1.92 42.98 4.54
CA GLU A 291 1.27 44.19 4.00
C GLU A 291 -0.17 43.95 3.51
N ASN A 292 -0.52 42.72 3.16
CA ASN A 292 -1.84 42.35 2.66
C ASN A 292 -2.49 41.27 3.54
N TYR A 293 -3.64 41.59 4.12
CA TYR A 293 -4.37 40.70 5.02
C TYR A 293 -4.92 39.44 4.34
N ASP A 294 -5.33 39.52 3.07
CA ASP A 294 -5.81 38.34 2.33
C ASP A 294 -4.66 37.36 2.05
N LEU A 295 -3.47 37.88 1.74
CA LEU A 295 -2.26 37.06 1.60
C LEU A 295 -1.82 36.48 2.95
N PHE A 296 -1.96 37.24 4.03
CA PHE A 296 -1.78 36.71 5.38
C PHE A 296 -2.73 35.55 5.68
N LEU A 297 -4.02 35.65 5.34
CA LEU A 297 -4.99 34.57 5.55
C LEU A 297 -4.63 33.28 4.79
N ARG A 298 -3.97 33.39 3.63
CA ARG A 298 -3.45 32.23 2.88
C ARG A 298 -2.17 31.63 3.50
N ASN A 299 -1.41 32.44 4.23
CA ASN A 299 -0.11 32.08 4.80
C ASN A 299 -0.09 32.15 6.34
N VAL A 300 -1.24 32.05 7.01
CA VAL A 300 -1.37 32.31 8.47
C VAL A 300 -0.34 31.53 9.25
N TYR A 301 -0.28 30.22 9.08
CA TYR A 301 0.62 29.36 9.84
C TYR A 301 2.09 29.70 9.57
N LYS A 302 2.46 29.94 8.31
CA LYS A 302 3.82 30.36 7.92
C LYS A 302 4.23 31.67 8.61
N VAL A 303 3.35 32.68 8.59
CA VAL A 303 3.62 33.99 9.20
C VAL A 303 3.66 33.90 10.73
N LEU A 304 2.73 33.17 11.35
CA LEU A 304 2.72 32.96 12.80
C LEU A 304 3.98 32.22 13.28
N GLU A 305 4.41 31.19 12.56
CA GLU A 305 5.63 30.45 12.86
C GLU A 305 6.89 31.31 12.68
N THR A 306 6.92 32.12 11.63
CA THR A 306 8.01 33.10 11.42
C THR A 306 8.06 34.13 12.56
N ALA A 307 6.90 34.64 13.00
CA ALA A 307 6.81 35.55 14.14
C ALA A 307 7.29 34.90 15.44
N ARG A 308 6.93 33.64 15.70
CA ARG A 308 7.47 32.86 16.85
C ARG A 308 8.97 32.67 16.74
N ALA A 309 9.51 32.40 15.55
CA ALA A 309 10.94 32.30 15.31
C ALA A 309 11.67 33.62 15.60
N ALA A 310 11.02 34.76 15.37
CA ALA A 310 11.52 36.09 15.72
C ALA A 310 11.45 36.38 17.23
N GLY A 311 10.89 35.47 18.04
CA GLY A 311 10.75 35.60 19.48
C GLY A 311 9.48 36.33 19.93
N LEU A 312 8.51 36.56 19.04
CA LEU A 312 7.23 37.13 19.42
C LEU A 312 6.41 36.09 20.20
N ASP A 313 5.97 36.48 21.39
CA ASP A 313 4.99 35.73 22.14
C ASP A 313 3.60 35.96 21.56
N LEU A 314 3.03 34.91 20.98
CA LEU A 314 1.68 34.89 20.41
C LEU A 314 0.69 34.15 21.32
N GLU A 315 1.14 33.68 22.49
CA GLU A 315 0.27 33.02 23.46
C GLU A 315 -0.80 33.98 23.97
N GLY A 316 -2.06 33.52 24.02
CA GLY A 316 -3.22 34.33 24.39
C GLY A 316 -3.80 35.22 23.29
N LEU A 317 -3.06 35.52 22.22
CA LEU A 317 -3.52 36.39 21.11
C LEU A 317 -4.15 35.63 19.94
N ASN A 318 -3.68 34.41 19.67
CA ASN A 318 -4.33 33.46 18.78
C ASN A 318 -4.58 32.16 19.55
N PRO A 319 -5.56 32.10 20.45
CA PRO A 319 -5.88 30.87 21.16
C PRO A 319 -6.22 29.79 20.14
N ARG A 320 -5.66 28.59 20.34
CA ARG A 320 -6.00 27.43 19.51
C ARG A 320 -7.52 27.25 19.54
N PRO A 321 -8.16 26.96 18.40
CA PRO A 321 -9.60 26.75 18.37
C PRO A 321 -9.99 25.69 19.40
N ASP A 322 -10.91 26.03 20.31
CA ASP A 322 -11.45 25.05 21.23
C ASP A 322 -12.46 24.18 20.47
N PRO A 323 -12.19 22.88 20.25
CA PRO A 323 -13.12 22.05 19.50
C PRO A 323 -14.45 21.90 20.24
N ALA A 324 -14.45 21.95 21.58
CA ALA A 324 -15.64 21.69 22.38
C ALA A 324 -16.72 22.77 22.18
N GLU A 325 -16.35 24.05 22.12
CA GLU A 325 -17.32 25.14 21.90
C GLU A 325 -17.94 25.06 20.51
N LEU A 326 -17.16 24.75 19.47
CA LEU A 326 -17.67 24.64 18.11
C LEU A 326 -18.57 23.43 17.96
N ILE A 327 -18.13 22.27 18.45
CA ILE A 327 -18.88 21.01 18.35
C ILE A 327 -20.18 21.08 19.14
N ALA A 328 -20.19 21.76 20.30
CA ALA A 328 -21.39 21.96 21.09
C ALA A 328 -22.50 22.69 20.32
N ARG A 329 -22.15 23.64 19.43
CA ARG A 329 -23.12 24.37 18.58
C ARG A 329 -23.84 23.48 17.57
N TYR A 330 -23.30 22.30 17.28
CA TYR A 330 -23.95 21.32 16.40
C TYR A 330 -24.93 20.40 17.13
N ALA A 331 -25.06 20.47 18.45
CA ALA A 331 -25.99 19.62 19.21
C ALA A 331 -27.47 19.97 18.98
N ASP A 332 -27.74 21.20 18.53
CA ASP A 332 -29.07 21.70 18.19
C ASP A 332 -29.44 21.47 16.71
N ASP A 333 -28.58 20.78 15.96
CA ASP A 333 -28.79 20.48 14.55
C ASP A 333 -29.75 19.30 14.36
N ASP A 334 -30.51 19.29 13.26
CA ASP A 334 -31.44 18.19 12.97
C ASP A 334 -30.70 16.91 12.54
N SER A 335 -29.47 17.07 12.03
CA SER A 335 -28.61 16.01 11.52
C SER A 335 -27.51 15.58 12.50
N VAL A 336 -26.90 14.42 12.23
CA VAL A 336 -25.76 13.91 12.99
C VAL A 336 -24.46 14.58 12.51
N THR A 337 -23.62 14.98 13.46
CA THR A 337 -22.23 15.38 13.23
C THR A 337 -21.29 14.30 13.76
N VAL A 338 -20.37 13.83 12.90
CA VAL A 338 -19.33 12.87 13.29
C VAL A 338 -18.01 13.62 13.43
N VAL A 339 -17.34 13.43 14.56
CA VAL A 339 -16.05 14.04 14.88
C VAL A 339 -14.99 12.95 14.90
N PHE A 340 -14.01 13.04 14.00
CA PHE A 340 -12.87 12.15 13.97
C PHE A 340 -11.72 12.69 14.81
N THR A 341 -11.20 11.87 15.72
CA THR A 341 -10.03 12.18 16.56
C THR A 341 -8.85 11.25 16.25
N ARG A 342 -7.65 11.54 16.75
CA ARG A 342 -6.49 10.64 16.59
C ARG A 342 -6.50 9.43 17.52
N SER A 343 -7.01 9.59 18.74
CA SER A 343 -6.96 8.54 19.78
C SER A 343 -8.27 8.41 20.54
N ILE A 344 -8.44 7.24 21.17
CA ILE A 344 -9.57 6.97 22.07
C ILE A 344 -9.54 7.94 23.25
N ALA A 345 -8.36 8.17 23.84
CA ALA A 345 -8.20 9.10 24.96
C ALA A 345 -8.71 10.50 24.59
N LYS A 346 -8.36 11.01 23.40
CA LYS A 346 -8.84 12.32 22.93
C LYS A 346 -10.33 12.33 22.63
N ALA A 347 -10.87 11.21 22.11
CA ALA A 347 -12.31 11.07 21.89
C ALA A 347 -13.08 11.19 23.22
N GLU A 348 -12.65 10.47 24.27
CA GLU A 348 -13.27 10.48 25.60
C GLU A 348 -13.12 11.83 26.33
N GLU A 349 -11.95 12.47 26.22
CA GLU A 349 -11.72 13.83 26.72
C GLU A 349 -12.71 14.81 26.08
N LEU A 350 -12.78 14.84 24.75
CA LEU A 350 -13.66 15.74 24.01
C LEU A 350 -15.13 15.45 24.31
N ARG A 351 -15.52 14.18 24.38
CA ARG A 351 -16.87 13.74 24.74
C ARG A 351 -17.29 14.31 26.09
N ARG A 352 -16.45 14.19 27.12
CA ARG A 352 -16.73 14.75 28.46
C ARG A 352 -16.87 16.27 28.43
N ARG A 353 -15.98 16.97 27.73
CA ARG A 353 -16.02 18.44 27.62
C ARG A 353 -17.28 18.93 26.91
N VAL A 354 -17.64 18.30 25.79
CA VAL A 354 -18.86 18.60 25.04
C VAL A 354 -20.10 18.23 25.86
N ALA A 355 -20.14 17.08 26.52
CA ALA A 355 -21.25 16.66 27.38
C ALA A 355 -21.49 17.64 28.54
N GLY A 356 -20.43 18.26 29.08
CA GLY A 356 -20.56 19.32 30.08
C GLY A 356 -21.28 20.59 29.58
N ILE A 357 -21.34 20.80 28.26
CA ILE A 357 -22.00 21.96 27.63
C ILE A 357 -23.42 21.60 27.16
N VAL A 358 -23.59 20.44 26.52
CA VAL A 358 -24.85 20.07 25.83
C VAL A 358 -25.65 18.95 26.50
N GLY A 359 -25.14 18.39 27.59
CA GLY A 359 -25.71 17.23 28.28
C GLY A 359 -25.22 15.88 27.74
N GLU A 360 -25.23 14.87 28.61
CA GLU A 360 -24.78 13.50 28.34
C GLU A 360 -25.57 12.80 27.22
N ASP A 361 -26.85 13.14 27.06
CA ASP A 361 -27.72 12.46 26.09
C ASP A 361 -27.46 12.86 24.63
N ARG A 362 -26.76 13.98 24.39
CA ARG A 362 -26.57 14.54 23.03
C ARG A 362 -25.27 14.11 22.35
N VAL A 363 -24.31 13.56 23.11
CA VAL A 363 -22.98 13.20 22.63
C VAL A 363 -22.54 11.83 23.11
N ALA A 364 -21.98 11.02 22.21
CA ALA A 364 -21.38 9.73 22.56
C ALA A 364 -20.02 9.54 21.91
N SER A 365 -19.19 8.71 22.52
CA SER A 365 -17.96 8.21 21.94
C SER A 365 -18.18 6.83 21.32
N HIS A 366 -17.50 6.56 20.21
CA HIS A 366 -17.60 5.28 19.52
C HIS A 366 -16.20 4.76 19.18
N HIS A 367 -15.80 3.64 19.79
CA HIS A 367 -14.53 2.95 19.55
C HIS A 367 -14.60 1.48 19.98
N HIS A 368 -13.57 0.70 19.63
CA HIS A 368 -13.57 -0.77 19.83
C HIS A 368 -13.58 -1.19 21.31
N LEU A 369 -13.09 -0.33 22.23
CA LEU A 369 -13.19 -0.56 23.68
C LEU A 369 -14.61 -0.32 24.24
N VAL A 370 -15.53 0.29 23.49
CA VAL A 370 -16.95 0.37 23.88
C VAL A 370 -17.60 -0.98 23.59
N SER A 371 -18.35 -1.52 24.56
CA SER A 371 -19.01 -2.81 24.40
C SER A 371 -19.92 -2.82 23.17
N LYS A 372 -20.10 -4.00 22.57
CA LYS A 372 -20.89 -4.13 21.35
C LYS A 372 -22.33 -3.66 21.56
N GLU A 373 -22.92 -4.00 22.70
CA GLU A 373 -24.28 -3.62 23.06
C GLU A 373 -24.44 -2.09 23.16
N VAL A 374 -23.45 -1.41 23.74
CA VAL A 374 -23.47 0.06 23.86
C VAL A 374 -23.28 0.71 22.48
N ARG A 375 -22.39 0.18 21.64
CA ARG A 375 -22.22 0.66 20.25
C ARG A 375 -23.52 0.51 19.44
N GLU A 376 -24.19 -0.63 19.54
CA GLU A 376 -25.48 -0.86 18.87
C GLU A 376 -26.57 0.12 19.35
N VAL A 377 -26.57 0.50 20.63
CA VAL A 377 -27.45 1.55 21.16
C VAL A 377 -27.12 2.91 20.57
N ILE A 378 -25.84 3.30 20.56
CA ILE A 378 -25.37 4.56 19.98
C ILE A 378 -25.78 4.67 18.50
N GLU A 379 -25.49 3.63 17.70
CA GLU A 379 -25.83 3.56 16.28
C GLU A 379 -27.35 3.65 16.04
N ARG A 380 -28.16 3.04 16.90
CA ARG A 380 -29.62 3.10 16.81
C ARG A 380 -30.13 4.51 17.11
N ARG A 381 -29.66 5.12 18.20
CA ARG A 381 -30.05 6.49 18.60
C ARG A 381 -29.65 7.51 17.54
N ALA A 382 -28.48 7.34 16.93
CA ALA A 382 -28.04 8.19 15.83
C ALA A 382 -28.90 8.03 14.57
N ARG A 383 -29.24 6.79 14.19
CA ARG A 383 -30.17 6.52 13.07
C ARG A 383 -31.58 7.08 13.30
N ALA A 384 -32.04 7.05 14.55
CA ALA A 384 -33.31 7.64 14.97
C ALA A 384 -33.28 9.18 15.07
N GLY A 385 -32.09 9.80 14.95
CA GLY A 385 -31.92 11.25 15.10
C GLY A 385 -31.95 11.74 16.55
N GLU A 386 -31.94 10.84 17.53
CA GLU A 386 -31.93 11.14 18.97
C GLU A 386 -30.55 11.55 19.48
N LEU A 387 -29.49 11.04 18.84
CA LEU A 387 -28.10 11.38 19.15
C LEU A 387 -27.53 12.26 18.04
N LYS A 388 -27.02 13.44 18.39
CA LYS A 388 -26.57 14.45 17.41
C LYS A 388 -25.07 14.46 17.18
N LEU A 389 -24.28 14.11 18.21
CA LEU A 389 -22.83 14.19 18.16
C LEU A 389 -22.20 12.83 18.45
N ILE A 390 -21.29 12.40 17.57
CA ILE A 390 -20.55 11.16 17.76
C ILE A 390 -19.07 11.40 17.55
N ILE A 391 -18.26 11.04 18.54
CA ILE A 391 -16.82 11.24 18.51
C ILE A 391 -16.14 9.87 18.38
N SER A 392 -15.35 9.68 17.33
CA SER A 392 -14.70 8.39 17.04
C SER A 392 -13.27 8.58 16.53
N PRO A 393 -12.29 7.81 17.03
CA PRO A 393 -10.94 7.90 16.50
C PRO A 393 -10.79 7.20 15.15
N ARG A 394 -11.33 5.98 15.01
CA ARG A 394 -11.20 5.15 13.80
C ARG A 394 -12.40 4.27 13.49
N THR A 395 -13.14 3.78 14.48
CA THR A 395 -14.17 2.75 14.22
C THR A 395 -15.31 3.18 13.31
N LEU A 396 -15.59 4.48 13.20
CA LEU A 396 -16.61 5.02 12.30
C LEU A 396 -16.06 5.45 10.94
N SER A 397 -14.75 5.32 10.69
CA SER A 397 -14.18 5.58 9.35
C SER A 397 -14.56 4.48 8.35
N GLN A 398 -15.11 3.36 8.84
CA GLN A 398 -15.34 2.14 8.06
C GLN A 398 -16.80 1.67 8.17
N GLY A 399 -17.39 1.36 7.02
CA GLY A 399 -18.70 0.73 6.71
C GLY A 399 -20.02 1.09 7.41
N ILE A 400 -20.06 1.63 8.63
CA ILE A 400 -21.29 1.72 9.44
C ILE A 400 -22.21 2.87 8.96
N ASP A 401 -23.50 2.60 8.82
CA ASP A 401 -24.60 3.53 8.56
C ASP A 401 -25.16 4.06 9.89
N ILE A 402 -24.73 5.27 10.23
CA ILE A 402 -25.07 5.93 11.49
C ILE A 402 -26.24 6.91 11.30
N GLY A 403 -26.89 6.92 10.12
CA GLY A 403 -28.01 7.80 9.83
C GLY A 403 -27.65 9.03 8.99
N MET A 404 -28.37 10.14 9.20
CA MET A 404 -28.22 11.38 8.43
C MET A 404 -26.99 12.18 8.89
N ILE A 405 -25.81 11.76 8.44
CA ILE A 405 -24.57 12.52 8.69
C ILE A 405 -24.50 13.68 7.69
N LYS A 406 -24.67 14.91 8.18
CA LYS A 406 -24.52 16.14 7.38
C LYS A 406 -23.09 16.68 7.47
N ARG A 407 -22.44 16.50 8.61
CA ARG A 407 -21.16 17.15 8.93
C ARG A 407 -20.15 16.14 9.43
N VAL A 408 -18.93 16.26 8.90
CA VAL A 408 -17.74 15.57 9.41
C VAL A 408 -16.76 16.61 9.93
N VAL A 409 -16.30 16.44 11.16
CA VAL A 409 -15.26 17.28 11.78
C VAL A 409 -13.98 16.47 11.89
N HIS A 410 -12.90 16.92 11.27
CA HIS A 410 -11.56 16.36 11.43
C HIS A 410 -10.82 17.13 12.52
N LEU A 411 -10.67 16.50 13.69
CA LEU A 411 -9.81 17.02 14.74
C LEU A 411 -8.37 16.61 14.47
N GLY A 412 -7.73 17.42 13.63
CA GLY A 412 -6.48 17.15 12.94
C GLY A 412 -6.66 16.32 11.67
N LEU A 413 -5.82 16.59 10.67
CA LEU A 413 -5.87 15.89 9.39
C LEU A 413 -5.31 14.45 9.52
N PRO A 414 -5.90 13.47 8.81
CA PRO A 414 -5.28 12.17 8.65
C PRO A 414 -3.98 12.27 7.84
N GLU A 415 -3.16 11.23 7.93
CA GLU A 415 -1.82 11.20 7.29
C GLU A 415 -1.88 10.91 5.79
N THR A 416 -2.96 10.31 5.30
CA THR A 416 -3.13 10.02 3.88
C THR A 416 -4.42 10.62 3.34
N LEU A 417 -4.38 11.05 2.08
CA LEU A 417 -5.59 11.50 1.37
C LEU A 417 -6.63 10.37 1.28
N ARG A 418 -6.19 9.12 1.16
CA ARG A 418 -7.07 7.96 1.16
C ARG A 418 -7.89 7.84 2.44
N GLU A 419 -7.27 7.98 3.61
CA GLU A 419 -7.98 7.96 4.89
C GLU A 419 -8.94 9.16 5.02
N PHE A 420 -8.53 10.35 4.55
CA PHE A 420 -9.41 11.52 4.49
C PHE A 420 -10.68 11.24 3.70
N LEU A 421 -10.55 10.75 2.46
CA LEU A 421 -11.68 10.45 1.59
C LEU A 421 -12.58 9.34 2.17
N GLN A 422 -12.02 8.36 2.87
CA GLN A 422 -12.81 7.32 3.55
C GLN A 422 -13.67 7.85 4.71
N LYS A 423 -13.14 8.82 5.47
CA LYS A 423 -13.87 9.53 6.53
C LYS A 423 -14.93 10.46 5.95
N GLU A 424 -14.60 11.18 4.88
CA GLU A 424 -15.54 12.07 4.19
C GLU A 424 -16.70 11.31 3.55
N GLY A 425 -16.45 10.12 2.97
CA GLY A 425 -17.48 9.27 2.38
C GLY A 425 -18.55 8.73 3.35
N ARG A 426 -18.57 9.18 4.61
CA ARG A 426 -19.60 8.86 5.63
C ARG A 426 -20.77 9.82 5.60
N LYS A 427 -20.57 11.06 5.16
CA LYS A 427 -21.64 12.07 5.12
C LYS A 427 -22.37 12.08 3.79
N GLY A 428 -23.56 12.68 3.78
CA GLY A 428 -24.31 12.91 2.54
C GLY A 428 -24.67 11.62 1.81
N ARG A 429 -25.14 10.59 2.52
CA ARG A 429 -25.55 9.30 1.93
C ARG A 429 -27.03 9.21 1.58
N ARG A 430 -27.81 10.26 1.84
CA ARG A 430 -29.26 10.29 1.65
C ARG A 430 -29.62 11.52 0.83
N GLU A 431 -30.51 11.35 -0.13
CA GLU A 431 -31.06 12.41 -0.99
C GLU A 431 -31.71 13.54 -0.18
N SER A 432 -32.21 13.25 1.02
CA SER A 432 -32.75 14.27 1.94
C SER A 432 -31.71 15.28 2.45
N ILE A 433 -30.41 15.03 2.22
CA ILE A 433 -29.32 15.95 2.60
C ILE A 433 -28.90 16.71 1.34
N GLU A 434 -29.34 17.95 1.19
CA GLU A 434 -28.99 18.78 0.03
C GLU A 434 -27.56 19.35 0.10
N ARG A 435 -27.03 19.50 1.32
CA ARG A 435 -25.72 20.09 1.59
C ARG A 435 -25.02 19.42 2.75
N THR A 436 -23.72 19.16 2.58
CA THR A 436 -22.82 18.63 3.61
C THR A 436 -21.68 19.60 3.92
N GLU A 437 -21.03 19.39 5.06
CA GLU A 437 -19.93 20.25 5.52
C GLU A 437 -18.76 19.40 6.00
N SER A 438 -17.53 19.76 5.62
CA SER A 438 -16.28 19.26 6.22
C SER A 438 -15.72 20.36 7.10
N VAL A 439 -15.35 20.06 8.35
CA VAL A 439 -14.74 21.06 9.23
C VAL A 439 -13.40 20.53 9.71
N ILE A 440 -12.32 21.21 9.36
CA ILE A 440 -10.97 20.82 9.72
C ILE A 440 -10.49 21.75 10.81
N ILE A 441 -10.15 21.17 11.97
CA ILE A 441 -9.58 21.87 13.12
C ILE A 441 -8.15 21.36 13.29
N PRO A 442 -7.12 22.11 12.86
CA PRO A 442 -5.72 21.71 12.98
C PRO A 442 -5.30 21.55 14.45
N GLN A 443 -4.69 20.42 14.80
CA GLN A 443 -4.33 20.05 16.18
C GLN A 443 -2.97 19.37 16.30
N SER A 444 -2.41 18.86 15.20
CA SER A 444 -1.26 17.96 15.20
C SER A 444 -0.08 18.55 14.45
N SER A 445 1.14 18.23 14.85
CA SER A 445 2.34 18.62 14.10
C SER A 445 2.20 18.35 12.59
N TRP A 446 1.56 17.25 12.21
CA TRP A 446 1.22 16.91 10.82
C TRP A 446 0.41 17.97 10.07
N ASP A 447 -0.73 18.40 10.62
CA ASP A 447 -1.59 19.39 9.94
C ASP A 447 -0.97 20.78 9.93
N TYR A 448 -0.29 21.19 11.00
CA TYR A 448 0.50 22.41 11.02
C TYR A 448 1.63 22.37 9.97
N ASN A 449 2.32 21.23 9.81
CA ASN A 449 3.40 21.08 8.82
C ASN A 449 2.93 21.19 7.37
N LEU A 450 1.69 20.77 7.07
CA LEU A 450 1.09 20.99 5.75
C LEU A 450 0.65 22.46 5.59
N LEU A 451 -0.05 23.00 6.58
CA LEU A 451 -0.62 24.35 6.51
C LEU A 451 0.43 25.47 6.58
N ARG A 452 1.61 25.24 7.17
CA ARG A 452 2.75 26.18 7.11
C ARG A 452 3.34 26.34 5.71
N ARG A 453 3.10 25.38 4.81
CA ARG A 453 3.47 25.54 3.40
C ARG A 453 2.58 26.58 2.74
N GLY A 454 1.30 26.59 3.12
CA GLY A 454 0.30 27.58 2.73
C GLY A 454 -1.04 26.89 2.50
N THR A 455 -2.13 27.66 2.42
CA THR A 455 -3.45 27.09 2.08
C THR A 455 -3.44 26.43 0.70
N ASP A 456 -2.63 26.91 -0.23
CA ASP A 456 -2.51 26.36 -1.58
C ASP A 456 -1.90 24.94 -1.56
N ALA A 457 -0.91 24.67 -0.69
CA ALA A 457 -0.37 23.33 -0.50
C ALA A 457 -1.45 22.35 0.02
N PHE A 458 -2.32 22.81 0.92
CA PHE A 458 -3.46 22.02 1.40
C PHE A 458 -4.50 21.76 0.29
N ILE A 459 -4.82 22.75 -0.54
CA ILE A 459 -5.72 22.58 -1.69
C ILE A 459 -5.13 21.60 -2.69
N ASN A 460 -3.82 21.71 -2.97
CA ASN A 460 -3.11 20.80 -3.84
C ASN A 460 -3.09 19.37 -3.27
N TRP A 461 -3.01 19.22 -1.94
CA TRP A 461 -3.09 17.94 -1.26
C TRP A 461 -4.48 17.30 -1.42
N LEU A 462 -5.56 18.07 -1.25
CA LEU A 462 -6.94 17.60 -1.49
C LEU A 462 -7.17 17.22 -2.96
N SER A 463 -6.51 17.92 -3.88
CA SER A 463 -6.64 17.75 -5.33
C SER A 463 -5.65 16.75 -5.92
N MET A 464 -4.84 16.07 -5.10
CA MET A 464 -3.90 15.07 -5.61
C MET A 464 -4.63 13.96 -6.36
N VAL A 465 -3.96 13.42 -7.38
CA VAL A 465 -4.40 12.18 -8.03
C VAL A 465 -4.65 11.13 -6.95
N ARG A 466 -5.82 10.49 -6.98
CA ARG A 466 -6.17 9.47 -6.00
C ARG A 466 -5.21 8.29 -6.09
N GLU A 467 -4.95 7.66 -4.96
CA GLU A 467 -4.13 6.44 -4.91
C GLU A 467 -4.79 5.34 -5.75
N LYS A 468 -4.00 4.76 -6.65
CA LYS A 468 -4.45 3.70 -7.53
C LYS A 468 -4.41 2.36 -6.83
N VAL A 469 -5.42 1.54 -7.12
CA VAL A 469 -5.37 0.11 -6.82
C VAL A 469 -4.56 -0.58 -7.90
N ILE A 470 -3.38 -1.07 -7.53
CA ILE A 470 -2.47 -1.69 -8.47
C ILE A 470 -2.83 -3.17 -8.61
N LEU A 471 -3.28 -3.54 -9.81
CA LEU A 471 -3.58 -4.90 -10.19
C LEU A 471 -2.74 -5.26 -11.41
N ASN A 472 -1.92 -6.31 -11.28
CA ASN A 472 -1.10 -6.81 -12.37
C ASN A 472 -1.47 -8.28 -12.65
N PRO A 473 -2.16 -8.58 -13.76
CA PRO A 473 -2.53 -9.95 -14.13
C PRO A 473 -1.33 -10.89 -14.37
N ARG A 474 -0.15 -10.33 -14.63
CA ARG A 474 1.11 -11.05 -14.86
C ARG A 474 1.97 -11.15 -13.60
N ASN A 475 1.43 -10.79 -12.44
CA ASN A 475 2.13 -10.91 -11.18
C ASN A 475 2.48 -12.38 -10.89
N LYS A 476 3.78 -12.68 -10.81
CA LYS A 476 4.36 -14.00 -10.53
C LYS A 476 3.97 -14.53 -9.16
N TYR A 477 3.49 -13.68 -8.26
CA TYR A 477 2.88 -14.11 -7.00
C TYR A 477 1.59 -14.93 -7.25
N ILE A 478 0.79 -14.59 -8.27
CA ILE A 478 -0.37 -15.39 -8.70
C ILE A 478 0.10 -16.79 -9.10
N THR A 479 1.11 -16.86 -9.98
CA THR A 479 1.72 -18.11 -10.45
C THR A 479 2.31 -18.92 -9.28
N LEU A 480 2.95 -18.27 -8.31
CA LEU A 480 3.49 -18.92 -7.12
C LEU A 480 2.38 -19.60 -6.29
N VAL A 481 1.26 -18.92 -6.06
CA VAL A 481 0.12 -19.46 -5.32
C VAL A 481 -0.47 -20.69 -6.04
N GLU A 482 -0.69 -20.59 -7.35
CA GLU A 482 -1.21 -21.69 -8.17
C GLU A 482 -0.25 -22.89 -8.21
N ALA A 483 1.04 -22.63 -8.40
CA ALA A 483 2.07 -23.67 -8.45
C ALA A 483 2.19 -24.40 -7.11
N LEU A 484 2.21 -23.68 -5.98
CA LEU A 484 2.24 -24.28 -4.64
C LEU A 484 0.96 -25.08 -4.35
N PHE A 485 -0.20 -24.58 -4.76
CA PHE A 485 -1.46 -25.32 -4.64
C PHE A 485 -1.41 -26.66 -5.39
N LYS A 486 -0.93 -26.66 -6.63
CA LYS A 486 -0.77 -27.89 -7.44
C LYS A 486 0.27 -28.83 -6.83
N ALA A 487 1.45 -28.32 -6.48
CA ALA A 487 2.58 -29.11 -6.02
C ALA A 487 2.39 -29.73 -4.63
N THR A 488 1.50 -29.17 -3.79
CA THR A 488 1.18 -29.74 -2.47
C THR A 488 0.21 -30.92 -2.54
N ARG A 489 -0.44 -31.14 -3.68
CA ARG A 489 -1.40 -32.24 -3.89
C ARG A 489 -0.67 -33.53 -4.28
N PRO A 490 -1.14 -34.71 -3.83
CA PRO A 490 -0.63 -35.99 -4.31
C PRO A 490 -0.73 -36.08 -5.85
N GLY A 491 0.40 -36.29 -6.52
CA GLY A 491 0.49 -36.35 -7.99
C GLY A 491 0.30 -35.01 -8.72
N GLY A 492 -0.02 -33.93 -8.00
CA GLY A 492 -0.34 -32.63 -8.59
C GLY A 492 0.85 -31.91 -9.23
N VAL A 493 2.08 -32.35 -8.94
CA VAL A 493 3.29 -31.84 -9.61
C VAL A 493 3.25 -32.09 -11.13
N ARG A 494 2.51 -33.12 -11.59
CA ARG A 494 2.28 -33.38 -13.02
C ARG A 494 1.34 -32.37 -13.69
N GLU A 495 0.58 -31.60 -12.91
CA GLU A 495 -0.31 -30.53 -13.40
C GLU A 495 0.43 -29.18 -13.55
N LEU A 496 1.71 -29.10 -13.17
CA LEU A 496 2.51 -27.88 -13.31
C LEU A 496 2.85 -27.62 -14.77
N SER A 497 2.63 -26.39 -15.21
CA SER A 497 3.21 -25.88 -16.45
C SER A 497 4.74 -25.71 -16.32
N ALA A 498 5.42 -25.59 -17.47
CA ALA A 498 6.86 -25.33 -17.50
C ALA A 498 7.24 -24.03 -16.76
N GLU A 499 6.40 -22.99 -16.87
CA GLU A 499 6.58 -21.72 -16.18
C GLU A 499 6.48 -21.88 -14.66
N GLU A 500 5.43 -22.56 -14.17
CA GLU A 500 5.23 -22.82 -12.74
C GLU A 500 6.36 -23.68 -12.14
N ALA A 501 6.75 -24.75 -12.83
CA ALA A 501 7.83 -25.62 -12.40
C ALA A 501 9.19 -24.88 -12.39
N GLY A 502 9.43 -24.05 -13.41
CA GLY A 502 10.59 -23.18 -13.51
C GLY A 502 10.66 -22.16 -12.37
N LEU A 503 9.53 -21.51 -12.06
CA LEU A 503 9.41 -20.56 -10.95
C LEU A 503 9.70 -21.21 -9.59
N LEU A 504 9.06 -22.34 -9.28
CA LEU A 504 9.31 -23.04 -8.01
C LEU A 504 10.76 -23.51 -7.88
N SER A 505 11.38 -23.94 -8.97
CA SER A 505 12.78 -24.38 -8.99
C SER A 505 13.74 -23.19 -8.80
N ALA A 506 13.48 -22.07 -9.48
CA ALA A 506 14.27 -20.84 -9.35
C ALA A 506 14.23 -20.26 -7.93
N LEU A 507 13.09 -20.40 -7.24
CA LEU A 507 12.93 -19.98 -5.85
C LEU A 507 13.44 -20.99 -4.82
N GLY A 508 13.96 -22.16 -5.25
CA GLY A 508 14.41 -23.23 -4.35
C GLY A 508 13.28 -23.95 -3.60
N LEU A 509 12.04 -23.79 -4.05
CA LEU A 509 10.84 -24.38 -3.43
C LEU A 509 10.57 -25.80 -3.92
N MET A 510 11.17 -26.19 -5.04
CA MET A 510 11.04 -27.51 -5.63
C MET A 510 12.39 -27.99 -6.16
N ARG A 511 12.68 -29.29 -6.01
CA ARG A 511 13.82 -29.98 -6.62
C ARG A 511 13.34 -31.33 -7.15
N GLU A 512 13.72 -31.67 -8.37
CA GLU A 512 13.37 -32.97 -8.99
C GLU A 512 11.86 -33.27 -8.90
N TYR A 513 11.03 -32.25 -9.14
CA TYR A 513 9.56 -32.36 -9.05
C TYR A 513 9.03 -32.75 -7.65
N VAL A 514 9.76 -32.42 -6.59
CA VAL A 514 9.33 -32.58 -5.20
C VAL A 514 9.50 -31.27 -4.44
N LEU A 515 8.46 -30.85 -3.70
CA LEU A 515 8.55 -29.67 -2.86
C LEU A 515 9.61 -29.85 -1.76
N THR A 516 10.51 -28.88 -1.66
CA THR A 516 11.48 -28.79 -0.58
C THR A 516 10.78 -28.48 0.75
N PRO A 517 11.45 -28.67 1.91
CA PRO A 517 10.91 -28.21 3.19
C PRO A 517 10.60 -26.71 3.22
N GLN A 518 11.29 -25.91 2.40
CA GLN A 518 10.99 -24.49 2.21
C GLN A 518 9.71 -24.29 1.41
N GLY A 519 9.52 -25.01 0.29
CA GLY A 519 8.28 -24.96 -0.50
C GLY A 519 7.04 -25.36 0.30
N LYS A 520 7.13 -26.43 1.10
CA LYS A 520 6.06 -26.83 2.02
C LYS A 520 5.75 -25.74 3.05
N ARG A 521 6.78 -25.12 3.64
CA ARG A 521 6.62 -24.01 4.59
C ARG A 521 6.04 -22.77 3.93
N ALA A 522 6.41 -22.45 2.70
CA ALA A 522 5.88 -21.32 1.93
C ALA A 522 4.36 -21.44 1.78
N TRP A 523 3.86 -22.61 1.37
CA TRP A 523 2.41 -22.84 1.27
C TRP A 523 1.69 -22.75 2.61
N VAL A 524 2.26 -23.34 3.67
CA VAL A 524 1.63 -23.33 5.00
C VAL A 524 1.56 -21.91 5.56
N LYS A 525 2.64 -21.14 5.47
CA LYS A 525 2.76 -19.78 6.01
C LYS A 525 2.08 -18.69 5.19
N MET A 526 1.73 -18.95 3.93
CA MET A 526 1.08 -17.97 3.06
C MET A 526 -0.27 -17.53 3.62
N ASN A 527 -0.37 -16.30 4.11
CA ASN A 527 -1.61 -15.73 4.60
C ASN A 527 -2.18 -14.73 3.60
N PHE A 528 -3.48 -14.47 3.72
CA PHE A 528 -4.14 -13.48 2.89
C PHE A 528 -3.77 -12.05 3.30
N TYR A 529 -3.77 -11.77 4.61
CA TYR A 529 -3.34 -10.49 5.18
C TYR A 529 -1.97 -10.68 5.83
N GLU A 530 -1.09 -9.70 5.65
CA GLU A 530 0.25 -9.71 6.26
C GLU A 530 0.19 -9.62 7.79
N PHE A 531 -0.79 -8.87 8.28
CA PHE A 531 -1.00 -8.57 9.70
C PHE A 531 -1.95 -9.57 10.41
N ALA A 532 -2.55 -10.52 9.69
CA ALA A 532 -3.48 -11.47 10.32
C ALA A 532 -2.74 -12.63 11.01
N PRO A 533 -3.17 -13.04 12.21
CA PRO A 533 -2.41 -13.99 13.00
C PRO A 533 -2.58 -15.40 12.46
N SER A 534 -1.54 -15.93 11.82
CA SER A 534 -1.24 -17.35 11.89
C SER A 534 -0.05 -17.51 12.85
N ILE A 535 -0.33 -17.50 14.16
CA ILE A 535 0.63 -17.50 15.28
C ILE A 535 1.20 -16.09 15.55
N GLY A 536 0.42 -15.21 16.18
CA GLY A 536 0.86 -13.85 16.56
C GLY A 536 1.82 -13.83 17.75
N VAL A 537 2.61 -12.76 17.86
CA VAL A 537 3.47 -12.45 19.02
C VAL A 537 2.59 -11.81 20.08
N LYS A 538 2.57 -12.38 21.30
CA LYS A 538 1.72 -11.87 22.40
C LYS A 538 2.16 -10.46 22.79
N ARG A 539 1.21 -9.55 22.92
CA ARG A 539 1.47 -8.18 23.38
C ARG A 539 0.94 -8.01 24.80
N ILE A 540 1.83 -7.78 25.75
CA ILE A 540 1.49 -7.73 27.18
C ILE A 540 1.78 -6.34 27.71
N ARG A 541 0.77 -5.68 28.27
CA ARG A 541 0.94 -4.40 28.97
C ARG A 541 1.24 -4.66 30.43
N ARG A 542 2.34 -4.10 30.92
CA ARG A 542 2.72 -4.13 32.33
C ARG A 542 2.61 -2.72 32.92
N ARG A 543 1.81 -2.56 33.97
CA ARG A 543 1.63 -1.28 34.66
C ARG A 543 2.64 -1.09 35.78
N ARG A 544 2.75 0.13 36.30
CA ARG A 544 3.64 0.49 37.42
C ARG A 544 3.44 -0.33 38.70
N ASP A 545 2.23 -0.81 38.95
CA ASP A 545 1.90 -1.68 40.09
C ASP A 545 2.30 -3.15 39.88
N GLY A 546 2.90 -3.48 38.72
CA GLY A 546 3.31 -4.82 38.35
C GLY A 546 2.18 -5.67 37.74
N SER A 547 0.96 -5.14 37.63
CA SER A 547 -0.14 -5.85 36.98
C SER A 547 0.11 -6.01 35.49
N GLU A 548 -0.21 -7.19 34.95
CA GLU A 548 -0.09 -7.52 33.53
C GLU A 548 -1.47 -7.74 32.91
N SER A 549 -1.65 -7.22 31.70
CA SER A 549 -2.86 -7.41 30.90
C SER A 549 -2.50 -7.74 29.47
N TYR A 550 -3.24 -8.66 28.85
CA TYR A 550 -3.05 -9.01 27.45
C TYR A 550 -3.71 -7.97 26.55
N LEU A 551 -2.94 -7.47 25.59
CA LEU A 551 -3.43 -6.66 24.48
C LEU A 551 -3.63 -7.56 23.25
N GLU A 552 -4.13 -6.98 22.17
CA GLU A 552 -4.24 -7.68 20.88
C GLU A 552 -2.86 -8.13 20.39
N ASP A 553 -2.77 -9.39 19.97
CA ASP A 553 -1.53 -9.98 19.43
C ASP A 553 -1.06 -9.18 18.21
N ILE A 554 0.26 -9.11 18.00
CA ILE A 554 0.85 -8.47 16.82
C ILE A 554 1.37 -9.52 15.83
N SER A 555 1.51 -9.15 14.56
CA SER A 555 2.11 -10.01 13.54
C SER A 555 3.64 -10.06 13.65
N HIS A 556 4.27 -10.96 12.89
CA HIS A 556 5.73 -10.97 12.78
C HIS A 556 6.28 -9.77 12.00
N VAL A 557 5.51 -9.19 11.07
CA VAL A 557 5.86 -7.94 10.38
C VAL A 557 5.84 -6.78 11.37
N ASP A 558 4.77 -6.67 12.18
CA ASP A 558 4.66 -5.64 13.21
C ASP A 558 5.85 -5.67 14.17
N LEU A 559 6.24 -6.87 14.62
CA LEU A 559 7.44 -7.03 15.44
C LEU A 559 8.65 -6.39 14.75
N VAL A 560 8.91 -6.75 13.49
CA VAL A 560 10.07 -6.26 12.72
C VAL A 560 10.02 -4.75 12.51
N GLU A 561 8.85 -4.17 12.21
CA GLU A 561 8.76 -2.78 11.76
C GLU A 561 8.45 -1.78 12.87
N ARG A 562 7.84 -2.21 13.98
CA ARG A 562 7.20 -1.27 14.93
C ARG A 562 7.39 -1.61 16.39
N PHE A 563 7.59 -2.87 16.73
CA PHE A 563 7.62 -3.31 18.13
C PHE A 563 8.98 -3.89 18.54
N GLN A 564 10.06 -3.14 18.26
CA GLN A 564 11.39 -3.43 18.80
C GLN A 564 11.57 -2.80 20.20
N ILE A 565 12.54 -3.29 20.97
CA ILE A 565 12.86 -2.70 22.28
C ILE A 565 13.32 -1.25 22.08
N GLY A 566 12.64 -0.31 22.73
CA GLY A 566 12.85 1.13 22.55
C GLY A 566 11.88 1.80 21.59
N CYS A 567 10.95 1.06 20.99
CA CYS A 567 9.86 1.64 20.19
C CYS A 567 8.67 2.05 21.08
N ILE A 568 8.05 3.18 20.72
CA ILE A 568 6.80 3.62 21.30
C ILE A 568 5.64 2.83 20.70
N ASP A 569 4.87 2.20 21.56
CA ASP A 569 3.60 1.60 21.24
C ASP A 569 2.48 2.62 21.34
N TYR A 570 2.22 3.30 20.22
CA TYR A 570 1.20 4.33 20.10
C TYR A 570 -0.23 3.87 20.38
N ALA A 571 -0.51 2.57 20.32
CA ALA A 571 -1.85 2.05 20.60
C ALA A 571 -2.13 1.89 22.09
N SER A 572 -1.10 1.86 22.93
CA SER A 572 -1.23 1.76 24.40
C SER A 572 -0.51 2.86 25.18
N ASP A 573 0.02 3.88 24.50
CA ASP A 573 0.79 5.00 25.08
C ASP A 573 1.96 4.51 25.96
N GLY A 574 2.67 3.48 25.48
CA GLY A 574 3.73 2.79 26.23
C GLY A 574 5.01 2.61 25.43
N MET A 575 6.06 2.15 26.10
CA MET A 575 7.36 1.82 25.50
C MET A 575 7.55 0.31 25.50
N VAL A 576 7.98 -0.27 24.38
CA VAL A 576 8.38 -1.68 24.32
C VAL A 576 9.70 -1.83 25.06
N THR A 577 9.69 -2.53 26.20
CA THR A 577 10.87 -2.66 27.07
C THR A 577 11.54 -4.01 26.97
N GLN A 578 10.81 -5.07 26.59
CA GLN A 578 11.36 -6.45 26.58
C GLN A 578 10.72 -7.33 25.51
N HIS A 579 11.49 -8.31 25.04
CA HIS A 579 11.03 -9.42 24.20
C HIS A 579 11.23 -10.76 24.91
N PHE A 580 10.20 -11.61 24.92
CA PHE A 580 10.30 -13.00 25.38
C PHE A 580 10.56 -13.96 24.23
N ARG A 581 11.58 -14.81 24.38
CA ARG A 581 12.01 -15.77 23.37
C ARG A 581 11.79 -17.20 23.85
N ARG A 582 11.53 -18.14 22.94
CA ARG A 582 11.55 -19.58 23.28
C ARG A 582 12.99 -20.06 23.51
N PRO A 583 13.26 -20.83 24.59
CA PRO A 583 14.59 -21.35 24.90
C PRO A 583 15.21 -22.17 23.76
N GLU A 584 14.40 -22.95 23.05
CA GLU A 584 14.85 -23.94 22.07
C GLU A 584 15.22 -23.37 20.68
N SER A 585 14.83 -22.13 20.37
CA SER A 585 15.01 -21.55 19.02
C SER A 585 15.76 -20.21 18.98
N GLY A 586 16.06 -19.61 20.14
CA GLY A 586 16.96 -18.47 20.35
C GLY A 586 16.60 -17.12 19.69
N ARG A 587 15.88 -17.13 18.56
CA ARG A 587 15.58 -15.97 17.70
C ARG A 587 14.09 -15.70 17.50
N LEU A 588 13.21 -16.64 17.87
CA LEU A 588 11.76 -16.44 17.74
C LEU A 588 11.21 -15.72 18.97
N VAL A 589 10.78 -14.47 18.78
CA VAL A 589 10.03 -13.71 19.78
C VAL A 589 8.60 -14.25 19.84
N THR A 590 8.14 -14.53 21.06
CA THR A 590 6.80 -15.08 21.34
C THR A 590 5.91 -14.10 22.08
N ALA A 591 6.50 -13.16 22.82
CA ALA A 591 5.77 -12.06 23.44
C ALA A 591 6.64 -10.80 23.53
N ILE A 592 5.99 -9.64 23.60
CA ILE A 592 6.60 -8.35 23.91
C ILE A 592 5.97 -7.77 25.19
N ILE A 593 6.76 -7.03 25.96
CA ILE A 593 6.29 -6.26 27.11
C ILE A 593 6.28 -4.78 26.76
N VAL A 594 5.15 -4.15 27.06
CA VAL A 594 4.93 -2.72 26.92
C VAL A 594 4.70 -2.15 28.32
N GLU A 595 5.61 -1.29 28.77
CA GLU A 595 5.49 -0.54 30.05
C GLU A 595 5.10 0.92 29.78
N ASP A 596 4.61 1.62 30.80
CA ASP A 596 4.17 3.01 30.65
C ASP A 596 5.34 3.91 30.20
N LEU A 597 5.07 4.84 29.28
CA LEU A 597 6.09 5.79 28.80
C LEU A 597 6.39 6.83 29.88
N SER A 598 7.45 6.60 30.67
CA SER A 598 7.97 7.57 31.64
C SER A 598 9.46 7.45 31.86
N GLU A 599 10.08 8.55 32.28
CA GLU A 599 11.52 8.63 32.56
C GLU A 599 11.96 7.57 33.58
N SER A 600 11.11 7.28 34.59
CA SER A 600 11.37 6.21 35.57
C SER A 600 11.47 4.81 34.95
N VAL A 601 10.64 4.50 33.95
CA VAL A 601 10.67 3.22 33.24
C VAL A 601 11.88 3.17 32.31
N LEU A 602 12.17 4.26 31.60
CA LEU A 602 13.33 4.32 30.71
C LEU A 602 14.64 4.14 31.47
N ARG A 603 14.80 4.77 32.64
CA ARG A 603 15.99 4.64 33.50
C ARG A 603 16.20 3.24 34.08
N LYS A 604 15.16 2.40 34.11
CA LYS A 604 15.25 1.00 34.59
C LYS A 604 16.03 0.10 33.62
N TYR A 605 16.06 0.45 32.33
CA TYR A 605 16.70 -0.34 31.28
C TYR A 605 17.92 0.41 30.75
N GLU A 606 19.10 -0.21 30.83
CA GLU A 606 20.38 0.43 30.48
C GLU A 606 20.36 1.13 29.11
N ALA A 607 19.96 0.41 28.05
CA ALA A 607 19.93 0.96 26.71
C ALA A 607 18.95 2.14 26.54
N LEU A 608 17.81 2.10 27.23
CA LEU A 608 16.83 3.20 27.19
C LEU A 608 17.28 4.38 28.04
N SER A 609 18.03 4.14 29.12
CA SER A 609 18.66 5.19 29.93
C SER A 609 19.69 5.98 29.12
N LEU A 610 20.51 5.31 28.31
CA LEU A 610 21.48 5.96 27.42
C LEU A 610 20.79 6.85 26.38
N ALA A 611 19.72 6.34 25.74
CA ALA A 611 18.93 7.14 24.81
C ALA A 611 18.25 8.35 25.49
N LEU A 612 17.76 8.15 26.73
CA LEU A 612 17.17 9.22 27.55
C LEU A 612 18.20 10.31 27.90
N GLU A 613 19.44 9.94 28.22
CA GLU A 613 20.51 10.90 28.55
C GLU A 613 20.88 11.78 27.34
N GLU A 614 20.99 11.20 26.15
CA GLU A 614 21.20 11.98 24.91
C GLU A 614 19.97 12.85 24.61
N TYR A 615 18.74 12.35 24.83
CA TYR A 615 17.51 13.14 24.70
C TYR A 615 17.55 14.37 25.62
N GLU A 616 17.87 14.19 26.91
CA GLU A 616 17.99 15.28 27.88
C GLU A 616 19.11 16.26 27.51
N SER A 617 20.23 15.76 26.99
CA SER A 617 21.35 16.58 26.49
C SER A 617 20.95 17.44 25.29
N VAL A 618 20.21 16.87 24.32
CA VAL A 618 19.67 17.59 23.16
C VAL A 618 18.69 18.67 23.61
N LYS A 619 17.74 18.36 24.49
CA LYS A 619 16.78 19.35 25.03
C LYS A 619 17.48 20.50 25.74
N ARG A 620 18.52 20.21 26.55
CA ARG A 620 19.36 21.23 27.20
C ARG A 620 20.05 22.14 26.17
N ARG A 621 20.62 21.59 25.10
CA ARG A 621 21.23 22.37 24.00
C ARG A 621 20.21 23.24 23.26
N TRP A 622 18.98 22.76 23.11
CA TRP A 622 17.88 23.53 22.56
C TRP A 622 17.28 24.54 23.55
N GLY A 623 17.70 24.53 24.82
CA GLY A 623 17.14 25.40 25.86
C GLY A 623 15.67 25.07 26.17
N GLU A 624 15.29 23.79 26.04
CA GLU A 624 13.93 23.29 26.26
C GLU A 624 13.86 22.40 27.50
N HIS A 625 12.69 22.37 28.15
CA HIS A 625 12.42 21.42 29.22
C HIS A 625 12.33 19.99 28.67
N ALA A 626 13.08 19.07 29.27
CA ALA A 626 13.05 17.65 28.90
C ALA A 626 11.84 16.96 29.57
N SER A 627 10.94 16.39 28.78
CA SER A 627 9.87 15.53 29.24
C SER A 627 9.43 14.62 28.11
N VAL A 628 9.75 13.34 28.25
CA VAL A 628 9.49 12.33 27.21
C VAL A 628 8.00 12.22 26.94
N TYR A 629 7.20 12.20 28.01
CA TYR A 629 5.74 12.09 27.89
C TYR A 629 5.12 13.33 27.23
N MET A 630 5.56 14.54 27.58
CA MET A 630 5.05 15.76 26.97
C MET A 630 5.46 15.89 25.50
N ASP A 631 6.69 15.52 25.15
CA ASP A 631 7.15 15.53 23.76
C ASP A 631 6.42 14.47 22.93
N TYR A 632 6.23 13.26 23.47
CA TYR A 632 5.40 12.22 22.83
C TYR A 632 3.96 12.69 22.60
N SER A 633 3.28 13.16 23.64
CA SER A 633 1.87 13.58 23.57
C SER A 633 1.65 14.80 22.67
N SER A 634 2.68 15.63 22.46
CA SER A 634 2.66 16.75 21.52
C SER A 634 3.14 16.40 20.10
N GLY A 635 3.50 15.13 19.83
CA GLY A 635 3.97 14.68 18.51
C GLY A 635 5.36 15.21 18.15
N ARG A 636 6.21 15.46 19.16
CA ARG A 636 7.59 15.92 19.04
C ARG A 636 8.62 14.83 19.33
N LEU A 637 8.17 13.64 19.76
CA LEU A 637 9.00 12.46 19.92
C LEU A 637 8.32 11.26 19.25
N HIS A 638 9.04 10.65 18.31
CA HIS A 638 8.62 9.46 17.58
C HIS A 638 9.73 8.41 17.60
N THR A 639 9.36 7.16 17.33
CA THR A 639 10.31 6.06 17.15
C THR A 639 10.14 5.44 15.77
N GLU A 640 11.26 5.16 15.11
CA GLU A 640 11.33 4.47 13.83
C GLU A 640 12.24 3.24 13.93
N VAL A 641 11.91 2.18 13.20
CA VAL A 641 12.77 1.00 13.06
C VAL A 641 13.33 0.99 11.65
N ASP A 642 14.60 1.31 11.51
CA ASP A 642 15.33 1.12 10.26
C ASP A 642 15.41 -0.37 9.96
N CYS A 643 14.94 -0.76 8.79
CA CYS A 643 14.90 -2.16 8.36
C CYS A 643 15.86 -2.37 7.20
N LEU A 644 16.75 -3.33 7.32
CA LEU A 644 17.53 -3.82 6.20
C LEU A 644 16.67 -4.75 5.34
N VAL A 645 16.44 -4.34 4.11
CA VAL A 645 15.85 -5.19 3.08
C VAL A 645 16.92 -5.61 2.09
N LYS A 646 17.01 -6.92 1.84
CA LYS A 646 17.77 -7.44 0.71
C LYS A 646 16.82 -7.59 -0.48
N PRO A 647 16.91 -6.74 -1.52
CA PRO A 647 16.04 -6.87 -2.68
C PRO A 647 16.38 -8.16 -3.43
N PRO A 648 15.38 -8.90 -3.95
CA PRO A 648 15.63 -9.88 -4.98
C PRO A 648 16.03 -9.19 -6.29
N GLU A 649 16.57 -9.94 -7.25
CA GLU A 649 16.71 -9.48 -8.64
C GLU A 649 15.55 -10.08 -9.45
N GLY A 650 14.60 -9.24 -9.86
CA GLY A 650 13.30 -9.67 -10.36
C GLY A 650 12.42 -10.21 -9.22
N PHE A 651 11.58 -11.20 -9.52
CA PHE A 651 10.74 -11.85 -8.51
C PHE A 651 11.51 -12.92 -7.72
N GLY A 652 11.62 -12.74 -6.41
CA GLY A 652 12.42 -13.61 -5.54
C GLY A 652 12.04 -13.52 -4.07
N ILE A 653 12.87 -14.13 -3.21
CA ILE A 653 12.64 -14.11 -1.76
C ILE A 653 12.89 -12.69 -1.23
N TYR A 654 11.88 -12.14 -0.57
CA TYR A 654 11.96 -10.94 0.25
C TYR A 654 12.41 -11.31 1.66
N VAL A 655 13.44 -10.63 2.18
CA VAL A 655 13.86 -10.78 3.58
C VAL A 655 13.99 -9.39 4.18
N LYS A 656 13.22 -9.13 5.24
CA LYS A 656 13.23 -7.89 6.01
C LYS A 656 13.74 -8.16 7.42
N LEU A 657 14.79 -7.44 7.80
CA LEU A 657 15.45 -7.56 9.09
C LEU A 657 15.45 -6.19 9.79
N PRO A 658 15.04 -6.11 11.06
CA PRO A 658 15.20 -4.87 11.81
C PRO A 658 16.69 -4.64 12.05
N ASN A 659 17.18 -3.44 11.74
CA ASN A 659 18.59 -3.07 11.81
C ASN A 659 18.90 -2.29 13.08
N HIS A 660 18.25 -1.13 13.28
CA HIS A 660 18.36 -0.32 14.49
C HIS A 660 17.07 0.47 14.75
N ILE A 661 16.98 1.07 15.94
CA ILE A 661 15.85 1.89 16.38
C ILE A 661 16.35 3.31 16.57
N ASP A 662 15.57 4.26 16.06
CA ASP A 662 15.85 5.69 16.18
C ASP A 662 14.72 6.41 16.91
N TRP A 663 15.09 7.29 17.85
CA TRP A 663 14.20 8.28 18.43
C TRP A 663 14.33 9.58 17.64
N ILE A 664 13.24 10.00 17.02
CA ILE A 664 13.17 11.23 16.23
C ILE A 664 12.55 12.31 17.10
N MET A 665 13.35 13.33 17.40
CA MET A 665 12.96 14.47 18.22
C MET A 665 12.78 15.72 17.38
N THR A 666 11.74 16.49 17.70
CA THR A 666 11.46 17.79 17.10
C THR A 666 11.44 18.89 18.18
N SER A 667 12.17 19.97 17.94
CA SER A 667 12.27 21.15 18.79
C SER A 667 11.03 22.04 18.68
N ASN A 668 10.75 22.83 19.72
CA ASN A 668 9.85 23.98 19.67
C ASN A 668 10.48 25.19 18.97
N ARG A 669 11.79 25.19 18.75
CA ARG A 669 12.49 26.26 18.03
C ARG A 669 12.44 26.00 16.53
N LEU A 670 12.12 27.07 15.82
CA LEU A 670 11.97 27.10 14.38
C LEU A 670 13.17 27.84 13.78
N ASP A 671 13.75 27.25 12.74
CA ASP A 671 14.72 27.93 11.89
C ASP A 671 14.00 28.46 10.64
N VAL A 672 14.40 29.66 10.21
CA VAL A 672 13.83 30.36 9.06
C VAL A 672 14.87 30.43 7.96
N PHE A 673 14.50 29.98 6.77
CA PHE A 673 15.32 29.98 5.58
C PHE A 673 14.58 30.70 4.46
N THR A 674 15.34 31.27 3.52
CA THR A 674 14.77 31.86 2.30
C THR A 674 15.40 31.23 1.08
N VAL A 675 14.56 30.65 0.23
CA VAL A 675 14.95 30.00 -1.02
C VAL A 675 14.12 30.58 -2.15
N GLU A 676 14.77 31.03 -3.22
CA GLU A 676 14.11 31.62 -4.41
C GLU A 676 13.09 32.74 -4.09
N GLY A 677 13.27 33.41 -2.95
CA GLY A 677 12.36 34.45 -2.48
C GLY A 677 11.11 33.94 -1.76
N LYS A 678 11.05 32.67 -1.35
CA LYS A 678 10.03 32.11 -0.44
C LYS A 678 10.61 31.82 0.94
N THR A 679 9.83 32.03 1.98
CA THR A 679 10.19 31.66 3.35
C THR A 679 9.82 30.22 3.66
N ILE A 680 10.80 29.47 4.17
CA ILE A 680 10.62 28.14 4.72
C ILE A 680 10.89 28.20 6.21
N VAL A 681 9.91 27.76 6.99
CA VAL A 681 10.03 27.64 8.44
C VAL A 681 10.03 26.16 8.80
N SER A 682 11.08 25.69 9.47
CA SER A 682 11.21 24.28 9.84
C SER A 682 11.70 24.15 11.27
N PRO A 683 11.13 23.24 12.08
CA PRO A 683 11.64 22.96 13.42
C PRO A 683 13.00 22.27 13.33
N ARG A 684 13.82 22.49 14.35
CA ARG A 684 15.04 21.71 14.53
C ARG A 684 14.68 20.27 14.84
N ARG A 685 15.38 19.33 14.21
CA ARG A 685 15.21 17.90 14.46
C ARG A 685 16.50 17.26 14.89
N ARG A 686 16.39 16.15 15.62
CA ARG A 686 17.53 15.32 16.03
C ARG A 686 17.10 13.86 16.08
N VAL A 687 17.91 13.02 15.47
CA VAL A 687 17.80 11.56 15.57
C VAL A 687 18.73 11.07 16.70
N ILE A 688 18.20 10.24 17.59
CA ILE A 688 18.94 9.59 18.68
C ILE A 688 18.83 8.08 18.48
N PRO A 689 19.94 7.39 18.15
CA PRO A 689 19.93 5.94 18.04
C PRO A 689 19.73 5.31 19.43
N VAL A 690 18.86 4.30 19.51
CA VAL A 690 18.64 3.53 20.72
C VAL A 690 19.55 2.30 20.69
N PRO A 691 20.46 2.12 21.66
CA PRO A 691 21.47 1.05 21.62
C PRO A 691 20.89 -0.30 22.08
N THR A 692 19.83 -0.79 21.41
CA THR A 692 19.17 -2.07 21.71
C THR A 692 19.39 -3.08 20.58
N PRO A 693 19.47 -4.39 20.89
CA PRO A 693 19.51 -5.42 19.86
C PRO A 693 18.13 -5.59 19.23
N THR A 694 18.10 -5.67 17.91
CA THR A 694 16.89 -5.94 17.13
C THR A 694 16.58 -7.44 17.04
N ASN A 695 15.31 -7.78 16.81
CA ASN A 695 14.81 -9.15 16.83
C ASN A 695 13.71 -9.39 15.80
N GLY A 696 13.65 -10.62 15.28
CA GLY A 696 12.65 -11.01 14.32
C GLY A 696 13.19 -11.00 12.89
N VAL A 697 12.45 -11.67 12.03
CA VAL A 697 12.71 -11.70 10.59
C VAL A 697 11.37 -11.89 9.91
N TYR A 698 11.13 -11.09 8.88
CA TYR A 698 10.01 -11.30 7.99
C TYR A 698 10.53 -11.77 6.64
N THR A 699 9.86 -12.78 6.09
CA THR A 699 10.22 -13.36 4.80
C THR A 699 8.99 -13.57 3.95
N ASP A 700 9.06 -13.14 2.70
CA ASP A 700 8.05 -13.41 1.70
C ASP A 700 8.65 -13.54 0.29
N TYR A 701 7.87 -13.29 -0.75
CA TYR A 701 8.31 -13.21 -2.13
C TYR A 701 7.83 -11.90 -2.75
N THR A 702 8.73 -11.19 -3.42
CA THR A 702 8.40 -9.90 -4.02
C THR A 702 9.34 -9.58 -5.18
N TYR A 703 9.15 -8.42 -5.79
CA TYR A 703 10.00 -7.89 -6.84
C TYR A 703 11.04 -6.91 -6.30
N GLY A 704 12.24 -6.94 -6.87
CA GLY A 704 13.26 -5.97 -6.58
C GLY A 704 14.34 -5.90 -7.66
N THR A 705 15.25 -4.96 -7.48
CA THR A 705 16.42 -4.75 -8.32
C THR A 705 17.45 -3.96 -7.51
N LEU A 706 18.74 -4.21 -7.73
CA LEU A 706 19.82 -3.52 -7.03
C LEU A 706 20.72 -2.80 -8.02
N VAL A 707 20.65 -1.47 -8.11
CA VAL A 707 21.42 -0.66 -9.08
C VAL A 707 22.74 -0.20 -8.47
N GLU A 708 23.87 -0.47 -9.12
CA GLU A 708 25.18 0.04 -8.69
C GLU A 708 25.39 1.49 -9.17
N SER A 709 25.64 2.40 -8.23
CA SER A 709 25.96 3.80 -8.48
C SER A 709 27.45 4.01 -8.67
N ASP A 710 27.86 5.19 -9.15
CA ASP A 710 29.29 5.46 -9.33
C ASP A 710 29.97 5.65 -7.96
N PRO A 711 31.23 5.21 -7.78
CA PRO A 711 31.94 5.34 -6.50
C PRO A 711 32.02 6.77 -5.97
N GLY A 712 31.98 7.79 -6.85
CA GLY A 712 32.01 9.20 -6.48
C GLY A 712 30.67 9.79 -6.03
N ASP A 713 29.55 9.09 -6.21
CA ASP A 713 28.22 9.64 -5.97
C ASP A 713 27.94 9.88 -4.47
N ASP A 714 27.36 11.01 -4.10
CA ASP A 714 26.97 11.24 -2.70
C ASP A 714 25.76 10.35 -2.35
N PRO A 715 25.85 9.45 -1.33
CA PRO A 715 24.72 8.63 -0.90
C PRO A 715 23.48 9.44 -0.51
N SER A 716 23.67 10.64 0.06
CA SER A 716 22.58 11.53 0.45
C SER A 716 21.85 12.07 -0.76
N MET A 717 22.57 12.34 -1.85
CA MET A 717 21.99 12.81 -3.11
C MET A 717 21.30 11.70 -3.88
N LEU A 718 21.82 10.47 -3.82
CA LEU A 718 21.12 9.29 -4.33
C LEU A 718 19.78 9.10 -3.61
N ARG A 719 19.77 9.21 -2.26
CA ARG A 719 18.52 9.15 -1.47
C ARG A 719 17.55 10.24 -1.89
N LEU A 720 18.03 11.47 -2.07
CA LEU A 720 17.21 12.60 -2.48
C LEU A 720 16.62 12.42 -3.89
N GLY A 721 17.41 11.95 -4.86
CA GLY A 721 16.93 11.66 -6.21
C GLY A 721 15.88 10.55 -6.24
N MET A 722 16.06 9.51 -5.44
CA MET A 722 15.06 8.45 -5.33
C MET A 722 13.78 8.92 -4.61
N ALA A 723 13.90 9.77 -3.60
CA ALA A 723 12.74 10.39 -2.93
C ALA A 723 11.90 11.22 -3.92
N LEU A 724 12.56 12.03 -4.76
CA LEU A 724 11.90 12.77 -5.83
C LEU A 724 11.20 11.82 -6.81
N THR A 725 11.83 10.71 -7.17
CA THR A 725 11.22 9.70 -8.05
C THR A 725 9.93 9.15 -7.43
N GLU A 726 9.92 8.87 -6.13
CA GLU A 726 8.74 8.42 -5.38
C GLU A 726 7.62 9.47 -5.40
N ILE A 727 7.96 10.75 -5.16
CA ILE A 727 7.02 11.87 -5.24
C ILE A 727 6.41 11.98 -6.64
N VAL A 728 7.21 11.90 -7.70
CA VAL A 728 6.73 11.97 -9.08
C VAL A 728 5.79 10.80 -9.40
N MET A 729 6.13 9.58 -8.97
CA MET A 729 5.23 8.42 -9.10
C MET A 729 3.91 8.66 -8.35
N ARG A 730 3.95 9.22 -7.15
CA ARG A 730 2.73 9.53 -6.39
C ARG A 730 1.89 10.62 -7.06
N ARG A 731 2.52 11.70 -7.53
CA ARG A 731 1.87 12.92 -8.04
C ARG A 731 1.33 12.77 -9.46
N LYS A 732 2.10 12.11 -10.34
CA LYS A 732 1.75 11.96 -11.77
C LYS A 732 1.15 10.60 -12.09
N LEU A 733 1.59 9.55 -11.40
CA LEU A 733 1.15 8.18 -11.67
C LEU A 733 0.23 7.63 -10.58
N GLY A 734 -0.11 8.38 -9.52
CA GLY A 734 -1.04 7.92 -8.47
C GLY A 734 -0.56 6.68 -7.69
N VAL A 735 0.72 6.32 -7.80
CA VAL A 735 1.30 5.15 -7.12
C VAL A 735 1.46 5.46 -5.63
N PRO A 736 0.87 4.66 -4.72
CA PRO A 736 1.07 4.86 -3.27
C PRO A 736 2.55 4.73 -2.87
N PHE A 737 3.01 5.56 -1.93
CA PHE A 737 4.39 5.55 -1.40
C PHE A 737 4.83 4.19 -0.83
N GLU A 738 3.89 3.36 -0.37
CA GLU A 738 4.18 2.03 0.18
C GLU A 738 4.38 0.95 -0.91
N THR A 739 4.19 1.29 -2.18
CA THR A 739 4.24 0.31 -3.28
C THR A 739 5.66 -0.05 -3.68
N ILE A 740 6.54 0.95 -3.80
CA ILE A 740 7.93 0.79 -4.20
C ILE A 740 8.76 1.59 -3.20
N LYS A 741 9.62 0.89 -2.45
CA LYS A 741 10.58 1.50 -1.53
C LYS A 741 11.99 1.39 -2.12
N TYR A 742 12.86 2.27 -1.64
CA TYR A 742 14.25 2.26 -2.02
C TYR A 742 15.16 2.40 -0.81
N ASP A 743 16.37 1.88 -0.92
CA ASP A 743 17.44 2.04 0.07
C ASP A 743 18.76 2.35 -0.62
N VAL A 744 19.59 3.18 0.00
CA VAL A 744 20.96 3.43 -0.46
C VAL A 744 21.93 2.70 0.46
N ILE A 745 22.54 1.64 -0.06
CA ILE A 745 23.46 0.75 0.64
C ILE A 745 24.88 1.12 0.24
N VAL A 746 25.75 1.34 1.23
CA VAL A 746 27.17 1.65 1.02
C VAL A 746 28.02 0.50 1.54
N VAL A 747 28.88 -0.07 0.68
CA VAL A 747 29.78 -1.18 1.03
C VAL A 747 31.18 -0.84 0.54
N GLY A 748 32.03 -0.37 1.46
CA GLY A 748 33.33 0.22 1.10
C GLY A 748 33.11 1.44 0.20
N ASP A 749 33.79 1.45 -0.96
CA ASP A 749 33.66 2.52 -1.96
C ASP A 749 32.47 2.33 -2.92
N ARG A 750 31.77 1.19 -2.83
CA ARG A 750 30.63 0.89 -3.71
C ARG A 750 29.33 1.36 -3.07
N LYS A 751 28.44 1.86 -3.92
CA LYS A 751 27.13 2.40 -3.53
C LYS A 751 26.07 1.72 -4.37
N PHE A 752 25.03 1.24 -3.73
CA PHE A 752 23.93 0.56 -4.39
C PHE A 752 22.62 1.23 -4.03
N VAL A 753 21.76 1.40 -5.03
CA VAL A 753 20.35 1.78 -4.86
C VAL A 753 19.52 0.52 -4.98
N SER A 754 19.05 0.02 -3.84
CA SER A 754 18.05 -1.03 -3.76
C SER A 754 16.69 -0.43 -4.10
N ILE A 755 15.93 -1.07 -4.99
CA ILE A 755 14.54 -0.74 -5.28
C ILE A 755 13.75 -2.03 -5.15
N HIS A 756 12.70 -2.02 -4.33
CA HIS A 756 11.90 -3.21 -4.09
C HIS A 756 10.45 -2.86 -3.79
N GLU A 757 9.59 -3.85 -3.97
CA GLU A 757 8.19 -3.76 -3.59
C GLU A 757 8.00 -4.40 -2.22
N PRO A 758 7.58 -3.67 -1.17
CA PRO A 758 7.25 -4.30 0.10
C PRO A 758 6.14 -5.35 -0.04
N GLU A 759 5.16 -5.05 -0.89
CA GLU A 759 4.03 -5.89 -1.24
C GLU A 759 4.10 -6.23 -2.73
N ALA A 760 4.14 -7.51 -3.10
CA ALA A 760 4.36 -7.95 -4.48
C ALA A 760 3.27 -7.44 -5.43
N ALA A 761 3.56 -6.36 -6.15
CA ALA A 761 2.71 -5.70 -7.13
C ALA A 761 3.10 -6.06 -8.58
N GLY A 762 4.38 -6.38 -8.81
CA GLY A 762 4.94 -6.64 -10.13
C GLY A 762 5.10 -5.39 -11.00
N LEU A 763 5.13 -4.20 -10.39
CA LEU A 763 5.42 -2.94 -11.06
C LEU A 763 6.89 -2.78 -11.39
N VAL A 764 7.83 -3.14 -10.53
CA VAL A 764 9.27 -2.99 -10.79
C VAL A 764 9.69 -3.67 -12.10
N GLU A 765 9.08 -4.82 -12.44
CA GLU A 765 9.31 -5.51 -13.72
C GLU A 765 8.45 -4.97 -14.87
N GLY A 766 7.31 -4.32 -14.58
CA GLY A 766 6.34 -3.87 -15.59
C GLY A 766 6.30 -2.35 -15.84
N LEU A 767 7.05 -1.55 -15.08
CA LEU A 767 7.01 -0.09 -15.13
C LEU A 767 7.75 0.41 -16.37
N ASP A 768 7.14 1.36 -17.07
CA ASP A 768 7.83 2.09 -18.13
C ASP A 768 8.83 3.09 -17.51
N TRP A 769 10.04 2.61 -17.25
CA TRP A 769 11.14 3.39 -16.69
C TRP A 769 11.52 4.59 -17.56
N LEU A 770 11.29 4.53 -18.87
CA LEU A 770 11.59 5.63 -19.80
C LEU A 770 10.58 6.74 -19.65
N ASN A 771 9.29 6.40 -19.58
CA ASN A 771 8.24 7.36 -19.29
C ASN A 771 8.43 7.98 -17.89
N LEU A 772 8.76 7.18 -16.87
CA LEU A 772 9.05 7.70 -15.54
C LEU A 772 10.23 8.69 -15.55
N LYS A 773 11.32 8.36 -16.27
CA LYS A 773 12.45 9.30 -16.44
C LYS A 773 11.99 10.62 -17.06
N ARG A 774 11.21 10.59 -18.14
CA ARG A 774 10.67 11.80 -18.78
C ARG A 774 9.78 12.62 -17.85
N LEU A 775 8.95 11.95 -17.04
CA LEU A 775 8.12 12.62 -16.04
C LEU A 775 8.99 13.31 -14.99
N VAL A 776 10.05 12.65 -14.49
CA VAL A 776 10.99 13.25 -13.54
C VAL A 776 11.74 14.43 -14.15
N GLU A 777 12.23 14.30 -15.39
CA GLU A 777 12.92 15.37 -16.13
C GLU A 777 12.04 16.63 -16.27
N GLY A 778 10.76 16.44 -16.61
CA GLY A 778 9.79 17.52 -16.77
C GLY A 778 9.07 17.96 -15.48
N TYR A 779 9.35 17.35 -14.33
CA TYR A 779 8.63 17.67 -13.09
C TYR A 779 9.18 18.94 -12.43
N GLU A 780 8.29 19.86 -12.07
CA GLU A 780 8.63 21.05 -11.29
C GLU A 780 8.02 20.90 -9.90
N PRO A 781 8.86 20.70 -8.85
CA PRO A 781 8.37 20.58 -7.48
C PRO A 781 7.70 21.85 -6.97
N ASP A 782 6.64 21.68 -6.19
CA ASP A 782 5.94 22.77 -5.49
C ASP A 782 6.07 22.63 -3.95
N GLU A 783 5.45 23.54 -3.19
CA GLU A 783 5.55 23.52 -1.72
C GLU A 783 4.91 22.28 -1.08
N LEU A 784 4.00 21.60 -1.78
CA LEU A 784 3.47 20.33 -1.33
C LEU A 784 4.54 19.25 -1.44
N ASP A 785 5.39 19.27 -2.47
CA ASP A 785 6.47 18.30 -2.64
C ASP A 785 7.54 18.41 -1.55
N ASP A 786 7.83 19.61 -1.04
CA ASP A 786 8.68 19.80 0.14
C ASP A 786 8.11 19.06 1.36
N TYR A 787 6.80 19.19 1.57
CA TYR A 787 6.10 18.49 2.65
C TYR A 787 6.06 16.98 2.43
N LEU A 788 5.78 16.54 1.19
CA LEU A 788 5.78 15.11 0.86
C LEU A 788 7.17 14.52 1.12
N LEU A 789 8.25 15.19 0.69
CA LEU A 789 9.61 14.75 0.96
C LEU A 789 9.89 14.60 2.45
N GLU A 790 9.52 15.61 3.24
CA GLU A 790 9.67 15.60 4.70
C GLU A 790 8.88 14.47 5.36
N SER A 791 7.73 14.09 4.79
CA SER A 791 6.88 13.01 5.30
C SER A 791 7.35 11.61 4.90
N ILE A 792 7.98 11.43 3.74
CA ILE A 792 8.41 10.13 3.24
C ILE A 792 9.85 9.77 3.63
N ASN A 793 10.75 10.76 3.69
CA ASN A 793 12.16 10.51 3.93
C ASN A 793 12.86 11.73 4.55
N GLU A 794 12.95 11.72 5.88
CA GLU A 794 13.54 12.82 6.64
C GLU A 794 15.02 13.05 6.28
N MET A 795 15.79 11.99 6.03
CA MET A 795 17.19 12.11 5.65
C MET A 795 17.36 12.82 4.30
N ALA A 796 16.51 12.49 3.32
CA ALA A 796 16.49 13.15 2.03
C ALA A 796 16.07 14.63 2.16
N TYR A 797 15.06 14.91 2.99
CA TYR A 797 14.65 16.28 3.29
C TYR A 797 15.78 17.10 3.94
N ALA A 798 16.48 16.53 4.92
CA ALA A 798 17.64 17.18 5.54
C ALA A 798 18.76 17.46 4.53
N ALA A 799 19.02 16.51 3.61
CA ALA A 799 19.98 16.70 2.53
C ALA A 799 19.56 17.84 1.57
N LEU A 800 18.28 17.93 1.22
CA LEU A 800 17.72 19.01 0.40
C LEU A 800 17.86 20.37 1.11
N MET A 801 17.49 20.44 2.39
CA MET A 801 17.61 21.65 3.20
C MET A 801 19.05 22.16 3.27
N SER A 802 20.02 21.25 3.51
CA SER A 802 21.45 21.61 3.62
C SER A 802 22.03 22.24 2.35
N ARG A 803 21.34 22.08 1.21
CA ARG A 803 21.74 22.61 -0.10
C ARG A 803 20.81 23.73 -0.60
N GLY A 804 19.98 24.29 0.27
CA GLY A 804 19.09 25.40 -0.08
C GLY A 804 17.96 25.00 -1.03
N PHE A 805 17.44 23.78 -0.91
CA PHE A 805 16.32 23.26 -1.71
C PHE A 805 16.58 23.19 -3.22
N ASP A 806 17.81 22.87 -3.61
CA ASP A 806 18.17 22.58 -5.00
C ASP A 806 17.54 21.25 -5.49
N TRP A 807 16.30 21.35 -5.97
CA TRP A 807 15.58 20.27 -6.63
C TRP A 807 16.20 19.88 -7.99
N GLY A 808 17.03 20.74 -8.60
CA GLY A 808 17.77 20.43 -9.82
C GLY A 808 18.79 19.32 -9.59
N ALA A 809 19.52 19.38 -8.47
CA ALA A 809 20.42 18.31 -8.07
C ALA A 809 19.66 17.00 -7.76
N ALA A 810 18.51 17.07 -7.09
CA ALA A 810 17.65 15.90 -6.87
C ALA A 810 17.25 15.23 -8.20
N LYS A 811 16.78 16.04 -9.17
CA LYS A 811 16.40 15.59 -10.51
C LYS A 811 17.56 14.95 -11.26
N PHE A 812 18.76 15.52 -11.18
CA PHE A 812 19.96 14.94 -11.80
C PHE A 812 20.25 13.52 -11.28
N TYR A 813 20.29 13.32 -9.97
CA TYR A 813 20.56 12.01 -9.37
C TYR A 813 19.43 11.01 -9.63
N ALA A 814 18.17 11.46 -9.60
CA ALA A 814 17.02 10.64 -9.99
C ALA A 814 17.18 10.10 -11.42
N CYS A 815 17.43 10.99 -12.38
CA CYS A 815 17.61 10.64 -13.79
C CYS A 815 18.81 9.71 -13.99
N LYS A 816 19.90 9.93 -13.24
CA LYS A 816 21.10 9.08 -13.29
C LYS A 816 20.79 7.63 -12.86
N VAL A 817 20.04 7.42 -11.80
CA VAL A 817 19.65 6.07 -11.35
C VAL A 817 18.68 5.43 -12.35
N LEU A 818 17.67 6.19 -12.81
CA LEU A 818 16.70 5.71 -13.79
C LEU A 818 17.36 5.34 -15.13
N GLU A 819 18.37 6.09 -15.56
CA GLU A 819 19.15 5.77 -16.75
C GLU A 819 19.95 4.48 -16.60
N LYS A 820 20.52 4.22 -15.42
CA LYS A 820 21.17 2.94 -15.14
C LYS A 820 20.19 1.77 -15.15
N LEU A 821 18.95 1.96 -14.70
CA LEU A 821 17.89 0.95 -14.84
C LEU A 821 17.59 0.67 -16.32
N LEU A 822 17.42 1.71 -17.13
CA LEU A 822 17.19 1.58 -18.57
C LEU A 822 18.36 0.92 -19.32
N LEU A 823 19.60 1.19 -18.90
CA LEU A 823 20.80 0.56 -19.44
C LEU A 823 20.94 -0.92 -19.04
N ARG A 824 20.20 -1.42 -18.04
CA ARG A 824 20.10 -2.89 -17.82
C ARG A 824 19.33 -3.57 -18.94
N GLU A 825 18.35 -2.85 -19.49
CA GLU A 825 17.48 -3.27 -20.58
C GLU A 825 18.03 -2.91 -21.97
N ARG A 826 19.18 -2.23 -22.06
CA ARG A 826 19.77 -1.74 -23.32
C ARG A 826 21.27 -1.93 -23.37
N ILE A 827 21.81 -2.24 -24.55
CA ILE A 827 23.25 -2.32 -24.80
C ILE A 827 23.65 -1.11 -25.64
N THR A 828 24.68 -0.37 -25.20
CA THR A 828 25.27 0.70 -26.00
C THR A 828 26.22 0.08 -27.02
N LEU A 829 25.89 0.17 -28.31
CA LEU A 829 26.76 -0.21 -29.41
C LEU A 829 27.52 1.02 -29.90
N LYS A 830 28.86 0.96 -29.86
CA LYS A 830 29.71 1.97 -30.48
C LYS A 830 29.95 1.58 -31.94
N LEU A 831 29.27 2.26 -32.86
CA LEU A 831 29.42 2.05 -34.30
C LEU A 831 30.26 3.19 -34.91
N ARG A 832 30.79 2.98 -36.11
CA ARG A 832 31.60 3.98 -36.83
C ARG A 832 30.82 5.28 -37.14
N LEU A 833 29.48 5.22 -37.09
CA LEU A 833 28.54 6.31 -37.33
C LEU A 833 28.06 7.02 -36.04
N GLY A 834 28.47 6.54 -34.86
CA GLY A 834 28.04 7.08 -33.56
C GLY A 834 27.69 5.99 -32.55
N GLU A 835 27.28 6.40 -31.36
CA GLU A 835 26.78 5.50 -30.33
C GLU A 835 25.27 5.30 -30.51
N ILE A 836 24.83 4.06 -30.65
CA ILE A 836 23.41 3.70 -30.73
C ILE A 836 23.06 2.81 -29.54
N GLN A 837 21.96 3.12 -28.85
CA GLN A 837 21.44 2.26 -27.80
C GLN A 837 20.40 1.31 -28.40
N VAL A 838 20.63 0.01 -28.27
CA VAL A 838 19.67 -1.03 -28.68
C VAL A 838 19.12 -1.75 -27.46
N PRO A 839 17.88 -2.23 -27.48
CA PRO A 839 17.37 -3.12 -26.43
C PRO A 839 18.30 -4.32 -26.23
N ARG A 840 18.52 -4.70 -24.97
CA ARG A 840 19.21 -5.93 -24.62
C ARG A 840 18.41 -7.11 -25.22
N PRO A 841 19.05 -8.04 -25.92
CA PRO A 841 18.35 -9.15 -26.55
C PRO A 841 17.58 -9.95 -25.48
N SER A 842 16.30 -10.23 -25.68
CA SER A 842 15.51 -11.05 -24.74
C SER A 842 15.57 -12.51 -25.16
N ARG A 843 15.52 -13.42 -24.18
CA ARG A 843 15.36 -14.86 -24.41
C ARG A 843 14.03 -15.18 -25.12
N GLY A 844 13.04 -14.28 -25.04
CA GLY A 844 11.77 -14.36 -25.78
C GLY A 844 11.90 -14.26 -27.29
N LEU A 845 13.01 -13.72 -27.81
CA LEU A 845 13.28 -13.69 -29.26
C LEU A 845 13.61 -15.08 -29.81
N LYS A 846 13.87 -16.07 -28.94
CA LYS A 846 14.31 -17.42 -29.32
C LYS A 846 15.54 -17.36 -30.23
N LEU A 847 16.49 -16.48 -29.89
CA LEU A 847 17.78 -16.34 -30.57
C LEU A 847 18.90 -16.62 -29.55
N CYS A 848 19.91 -17.39 -29.93
CA CYS A 848 21.12 -17.55 -29.15
C CYS A 848 22.36 -17.31 -30.02
N SER A 849 23.35 -16.59 -29.53
CA SER A 849 24.62 -16.39 -30.23
C SER A 849 25.68 -17.38 -29.75
N LEU A 850 26.42 -17.95 -30.69
CA LEU A 850 27.51 -18.89 -30.44
C LEU A 850 28.85 -18.27 -30.87
N ALA A 851 29.84 -18.30 -29.97
CA ALA A 851 31.17 -17.77 -30.24
C ALA A 851 32.27 -18.75 -29.79
N LEU A 852 33.30 -18.91 -30.61
CA LEU A 852 34.43 -19.81 -30.36
C LEU A 852 35.72 -19.08 -30.70
N ASN A 853 36.60 -18.97 -29.70
CA ASN A 853 37.94 -18.43 -29.86
C ASN A 853 38.97 -19.47 -29.43
N TYR A 854 40.16 -19.41 -30.01
CA TYR A 854 41.27 -20.26 -29.63
C TYR A 854 42.61 -19.53 -29.76
N PHE A 855 43.61 -20.06 -29.08
CA PHE A 855 44.98 -19.59 -29.11
C PHE A 855 45.91 -20.80 -29.21
N ASP A 856 46.69 -20.90 -30.28
CA ASP A 856 47.69 -21.95 -30.43
C ASP A 856 48.84 -21.72 -29.43
N LEU A 857 49.20 -22.75 -28.68
CA LEU A 857 50.30 -22.73 -27.71
C LEU A 857 51.64 -23.14 -28.35
N ASP A 858 51.60 -23.68 -29.57
CA ASP A 858 52.77 -24.13 -30.30
C ASP A 858 52.64 -23.82 -31.80
N GLN A 859 53.79 -23.73 -32.49
CA GLN A 859 53.82 -23.42 -33.93
C GLN A 859 53.24 -24.55 -34.79
N SER A 860 53.10 -25.77 -34.25
CA SER A 860 52.51 -26.89 -34.97
C SER A 860 50.98 -26.92 -34.90
N GLY A 861 50.36 -26.12 -34.02
CA GLY A 861 48.89 -26.11 -33.80
C GLY A 861 48.36 -27.40 -33.15
N SER A 862 49.26 -28.20 -32.57
CA SER A 862 48.95 -29.45 -31.87
C SER A 862 48.44 -29.18 -30.45
N PHE A 863 48.84 -28.06 -29.85
CA PHE A 863 48.36 -27.60 -28.56
C PHE A 863 47.66 -26.25 -28.72
N ALA A 864 46.43 -26.14 -28.22
CA ALA A 864 45.70 -24.87 -28.23
C ALA A 864 44.82 -24.74 -26.99
N ILE A 865 44.61 -23.51 -26.51
CA ILE A 865 43.55 -23.20 -25.55
C ILE A 865 42.35 -22.71 -26.35
N TYR A 866 41.15 -23.16 -26.01
CA TYR A 866 39.93 -22.71 -26.64
C TYR A 866 38.90 -22.24 -25.60
N CYS A 867 38.04 -21.32 -26.02
CA CYS A 867 36.88 -20.83 -25.27
C CYS A 867 35.65 -20.88 -26.18
N LEU A 868 34.62 -21.60 -25.74
CA LEU A 868 33.32 -21.70 -26.41
C LEU A 868 32.26 -21.05 -25.52
N GLY A 869 31.52 -20.10 -26.06
CA GLY A 869 30.47 -19.37 -25.35
C GLY A 869 29.14 -19.42 -26.09
N VAL A 870 28.06 -19.59 -25.32
CA VAL A 870 26.67 -19.52 -25.77
C VAL A 870 25.98 -18.40 -24.98
N PHE A 871 25.28 -17.52 -25.68
CA PHE A 871 24.49 -16.45 -25.07
C PHE A 871 23.07 -16.50 -25.60
N ASP A 872 22.08 -16.67 -24.74
CA ASP A 872 20.66 -16.85 -25.12
C ASP A 872 19.84 -15.54 -25.06
N GLY A 873 20.52 -14.40 -25.04
CA GLY A 873 19.95 -13.06 -24.86
C GLY A 873 19.96 -12.59 -23.41
N GLU A 874 19.82 -13.50 -22.44
CA GLU A 874 19.78 -13.13 -21.02
C GLU A 874 20.98 -13.66 -20.25
N ARG A 875 21.38 -14.90 -20.52
CA ARG A 875 22.43 -15.64 -19.79
C ARG A 875 23.56 -16.01 -20.72
N PHE A 876 24.78 -15.69 -20.30
CA PHE A 876 26.00 -16.22 -20.90
C PHE A 876 26.40 -17.51 -20.19
N ARG A 877 26.71 -18.55 -20.95
CA ARG A 877 27.30 -19.79 -20.46
C ARG A 877 28.44 -20.17 -21.38
N GLY A 878 29.58 -20.52 -20.83
CA GLY A 878 30.74 -20.88 -21.64
C GLY A 878 31.65 -21.86 -20.93
N SER A 879 32.44 -22.54 -21.73
CA SER A 879 33.43 -23.53 -21.32
C SER A 879 34.77 -23.18 -21.97
N TYR A 880 35.86 -23.39 -21.24
CA TYR A 880 37.21 -23.27 -21.77
C TYR A 880 37.96 -24.59 -21.56
N GLY A 881 38.88 -24.90 -22.46
CA GLY A 881 39.59 -26.17 -22.44
C GLY A 881 40.88 -26.15 -23.26
N LEU A 882 41.58 -27.28 -23.23
CA LEU A 882 42.81 -27.53 -23.95
C LEU A 882 42.57 -28.51 -25.10
N LYS A 883 43.19 -28.24 -26.25
CA LYS A 883 43.41 -29.19 -27.34
C LYS A 883 44.82 -29.78 -27.22
N THR A 884 44.93 -31.09 -27.35
CA THR A 884 46.18 -31.85 -27.48
C THR A 884 46.22 -32.59 -28.84
N PRO A 885 47.33 -33.27 -29.21
CA PRO A 885 47.38 -34.11 -30.41
C PRO A 885 46.29 -35.19 -30.48
N GLU A 886 45.77 -35.62 -29.32
CA GLU A 886 44.73 -36.65 -29.21
C GLU A 886 43.31 -36.09 -29.43
N GLY A 887 43.14 -34.76 -29.29
CA GLY A 887 41.88 -34.06 -29.47
C GLY A 887 41.62 -32.97 -28.40
N PRO A 888 40.44 -32.33 -28.44
CA PRO A 888 40.02 -31.40 -27.39
C PRO A 888 39.61 -32.18 -26.12
N ASP A 889 39.84 -31.59 -24.96
CA ASP A 889 39.28 -32.08 -23.70
C ASP A 889 37.73 -32.05 -23.70
N ASN A 890 37.12 -32.56 -22.63
CA ASN A 890 35.66 -32.66 -22.56
C ASN A 890 34.95 -31.35 -22.16
N ALA A 891 35.66 -30.23 -21.99
CA ALA A 891 35.05 -28.99 -21.50
C ALA A 891 33.98 -28.45 -22.46
N TYR A 892 34.20 -28.55 -23.78
CA TYR A 892 33.22 -28.12 -24.78
C TYR A 892 31.90 -28.91 -24.78
N ILE A 893 31.84 -30.09 -24.14
CA ILE A 893 30.63 -30.92 -24.07
C ILE A 893 29.52 -30.20 -23.29
N GLU A 894 29.87 -29.44 -22.25
CA GLU A 894 28.90 -28.66 -21.46
C GLU A 894 28.19 -27.62 -22.34
N SER A 895 28.97 -26.79 -23.03
CA SER A 895 28.44 -25.79 -23.98
C SER A 895 27.66 -26.43 -25.13
N SER A 896 28.09 -27.60 -25.60
CA SER A 896 27.38 -28.39 -26.61
C SER A 896 26.04 -28.92 -26.09
N SER A 897 25.94 -29.32 -24.82
CA SER A 897 24.70 -29.76 -24.18
C SER A 897 23.71 -28.61 -24.01
N ILE A 898 24.22 -27.44 -23.59
CA ILE A 898 23.43 -26.21 -23.49
C ILE A 898 22.84 -25.84 -24.85
N LEU A 899 23.66 -25.90 -25.91
CA LEU A 899 23.20 -25.61 -27.28
C LEU A 899 22.09 -26.57 -27.71
N SER A 900 22.20 -27.87 -27.42
CA SER A 900 21.13 -28.84 -27.69
C SER A 900 19.84 -28.49 -26.96
N SER A 901 19.92 -28.17 -25.66
CA SER A 901 18.71 -27.79 -24.90
C SER A 901 18.04 -26.55 -25.47
N LEU A 902 18.82 -25.60 -25.99
CA LEU A 902 18.25 -24.39 -26.60
C LEU A 902 17.60 -24.70 -27.95
N ILE A 903 18.18 -25.59 -28.76
CA ILE A 903 17.55 -26.06 -30.01
C ILE A 903 16.21 -26.73 -29.72
N ASP A 904 16.15 -27.60 -28.71
CA ASP A 904 14.91 -28.30 -28.30
C ASP A 904 13.84 -27.32 -27.80
N GLU A 905 14.26 -26.19 -27.21
CA GLU A 905 13.37 -25.09 -26.80
C GLU A 905 12.96 -24.17 -27.97
N GLY A 906 13.39 -24.44 -29.21
CA GLY A 906 13.02 -23.70 -30.41
C GLY A 906 13.86 -22.45 -30.69
N PHE A 907 15.10 -22.37 -30.19
CA PHE A 907 15.99 -21.25 -30.48
C PHE A 907 16.63 -21.36 -31.87
N LYS A 908 16.77 -20.23 -32.56
CA LYS A 908 17.67 -20.07 -33.70
C LYS A 908 19.06 -19.67 -33.23
N ILE A 909 20.08 -20.16 -33.92
CA ILE A 909 21.48 -19.97 -33.58
C ILE A 909 22.07 -18.89 -34.48
N LEU A 910 22.60 -17.84 -33.88
CA LEU A 910 23.35 -16.79 -34.55
C LEU A 910 24.84 -17.12 -34.46
N VAL A 911 25.51 -17.20 -35.61
CA VAL A 911 26.96 -17.37 -35.71
C VAL A 911 27.51 -16.24 -36.55
N TYR A 912 28.68 -15.72 -36.22
CA TYR A 912 29.37 -14.73 -37.06
C TYR A 912 30.39 -15.44 -37.95
N GLY A 913 30.14 -15.49 -39.26
CA GLY A 913 30.96 -16.20 -40.23
C GLY A 913 30.88 -17.71 -40.02
N ALA A 914 29.77 -18.33 -40.42
CA ALA A 914 29.45 -19.73 -40.19
C ALA A 914 30.51 -20.68 -40.77
N ASP A 915 31.04 -20.39 -41.96
CA ASP A 915 32.10 -21.17 -42.60
C ASP A 915 33.42 -21.10 -41.81
N SER A 916 33.80 -19.89 -41.38
CA SER A 916 34.99 -19.69 -40.53
C SER A 916 34.82 -20.41 -39.20
N PHE A 917 33.66 -20.26 -38.55
CA PHE A 917 33.35 -20.95 -37.31
C PHE A 917 33.44 -22.47 -37.46
N GLY A 918 32.84 -23.02 -38.52
CA GLY A 918 32.90 -24.45 -38.84
C GLY A 918 34.33 -24.96 -39.04
N SER A 919 35.16 -24.19 -39.74
CA SER A 919 36.58 -24.52 -39.94
C SER A 919 37.37 -24.57 -38.63
N VAL A 920 37.06 -23.68 -37.67
CA VAL A 920 37.69 -23.66 -36.35
C VAL A 920 37.25 -24.85 -35.50
N VAL A 921 35.95 -25.19 -35.50
CA VAL A 921 35.42 -26.38 -34.82
C VAL A 921 36.08 -27.65 -35.34
N GLU A 922 36.26 -27.75 -36.66
CA GLU A 922 36.94 -28.87 -37.31
C GLU A 922 38.44 -28.92 -36.96
N ARG A 923 39.13 -27.79 -37.03
CA ARG A 923 40.55 -27.67 -36.64
C ARG A 923 40.79 -28.05 -35.18
N LEU A 924 39.85 -27.75 -34.29
CA LEU A 924 39.93 -28.11 -32.87
C LEU A 924 39.51 -29.56 -32.58
N GLY A 925 38.99 -30.30 -33.57
CA GLY A 925 38.60 -31.71 -33.40
C GLY A 925 37.31 -31.92 -32.62
N MET A 926 36.44 -30.92 -32.51
CA MET A 926 35.19 -30.96 -31.73
C MET A 926 34.06 -31.68 -32.47
N LYS A 927 34.18 -33.01 -32.62
CA LYS A 927 33.29 -33.82 -33.47
C LYS A 927 31.81 -33.74 -33.09
N SER A 928 31.47 -33.74 -31.80
CA SER A 928 30.07 -33.72 -31.35
C SER A 928 29.39 -32.37 -31.62
N LEU A 929 30.13 -31.26 -31.48
CA LEU A 929 29.64 -29.93 -31.79
C LEU A 929 29.47 -29.75 -33.30
N LYS A 930 30.43 -30.24 -34.10
CA LYS A 930 30.33 -30.25 -35.58
C LYS A 930 29.06 -30.94 -36.05
N ALA A 931 28.79 -32.15 -35.55
CA ALA A 931 27.59 -32.90 -35.94
C ALA A 931 26.28 -32.14 -35.64
N LYS A 932 26.22 -31.46 -34.47
CA LYS A 932 25.06 -30.66 -34.08
C LYS A 932 24.89 -29.42 -34.96
N LEU A 933 25.96 -28.71 -35.30
CA LEU A 933 25.90 -27.54 -36.17
C LEU A 933 25.47 -27.90 -37.59
N VAL A 934 25.96 -29.02 -38.12
CA VAL A 934 25.51 -29.54 -39.42
C VAL A 934 24.02 -29.90 -39.40
N GLY A 935 23.55 -30.57 -38.33
CA GLY A 935 22.13 -30.89 -38.16
C GLY A 935 21.24 -29.65 -38.00
N ALA A 936 21.69 -28.64 -37.24
CA ALA A 936 20.95 -27.39 -37.08
C ALA A 936 20.93 -26.56 -38.37
N SER A 937 22.01 -26.57 -39.14
CA SER A 937 22.10 -25.90 -40.45
C SER A 937 21.12 -26.51 -41.46
N SER A 938 21.04 -27.84 -41.55
CA SER A 938 20.10 -28.52 -42.47
C SER A 938 18.63 -28.30 -42.11
N MET A 939 18.33 -27.96 -40.86
CA MET A 939 16.99 -27.59 -40.38
C MET A 939 16.69 -26.08 -40.53
N GLY A 940 17.61 -25.28 -41.06
CA GLY A 940 17.44 -23.82 -41.21
C GLY A 940 17.43 -23.07 -39.87
N ILE A 941 18.04 -23.65 -38.82
CA ILE A 941 18.06 -23.10 -37.47
C ILE A 941 19.25 -22.15 -37.26
N ILE A 942 20.31 -22.27 -38.06
CA ILE A 942 21.49 -21.39 -38.02
C ILE A 942 21.28 -20.18 -38.94
N SER A 943 21.61 -18.98 -38.47
CA SER A 943 21.70 -17.76 -39.27
C SER A 943 23.09 -17.16 -39.16
N ASP A 944 23.73 -16.94 -40.31
CA ASP A 944 25.02 -16.25 -40.36
C ASP A 944 24.81 -14.73 -40.28
N THR A 945 25.38 -14.13 -39.24
CA THR A 945 25.28 -12.70 -38.99
C THR A 945 26.30 -11.89 -39.80
N ALA A 946 27.32 -12.51 -40.40
CA ALA A 946 28.26 -11.81 -41.28
C ALA A 946 27.56 -11.27 -42.54
N GLU A 947 26.58 -12.01 -43.08
CA GLU A 947 25.76 -11.60 -44.23
C GLU A 947 24.85 -10.41 -43.89
N LEU A 948 24.38 -10.32 -42.64
CA LEU A 948 23.48 -9.26 -42.15
C LEU A 948 24.19 -7.94 -41.81
N VAL A 949 25.50 -7.99 -41.53
CA VAL A 949 26.32 -6.80 -41.21
C VAL A 949 26.98 -6.21 -42.46
N SER A 950 27.00 -6.97 -43.56
CA SER A 950 27.56 -6.57 -44.86
C SER A 950 26.54 -5.90 -45.80
N ALA A 951 25.24 -5.98 -45.44
CA ALA A 951 24.11 -5.31 -46.09
C ALA A 951 23.72 -4.05 -45.30
#